data_AF-A0A3A8IZ00-F1
#
_entry.id   AF-A0A3A8IZ00-F1
#
_cell.length_a   1.000
_cell.length_b   1.000
_cell.length_c   1.000
_cell.angle_alpha   90.00
_cell.angle_beta   90.00
_cell.angle_gamma   90.00
#
_symmetry.space_group_name_H-M   'P 1'
#
loop_
_entity.id
_entity.type
_entity.pdbx_description
1 polymer ?
#
loop_
_entity_poly.entity_id
_entity_poly.type
_entity_poly.pdbx_seq_one_letter_code
_entity_poly.pdbx_strand_id
1 'polypeptide(L)'
;MAQLVYRRYGGSLQVDIPDFHTLTEAVRIPATQWMALACPLEGIACDPRFLTLMDADGNGRIRVEELRAAVDWTAARLKDAKGADAGSDVLELSSLSDTANNLRGAADLVLRTLHAPDATRLSLEQLRTSDKALRDAGTNGDGIIAPTSLPERLRPLAQAIIAAFPAVTNRAGLVGVDAALVKRFREERTALLAHLSGRDAVFTWGTASLEQAKRIHDVAPLLDGYFVQCRLVAAQPEAAASLRLRAERVEGALGDLGAMGKAAGELPIAPPDPTGVLVWARLYRGPGYERLEAFHQEVATPLLGDGLKLTDTAWKELSAKAEGILAWQSKRDTHALHAVADTLSTVSDEELDALEAASREDLSLKGTLDVIAELERLVLYQRWLLVFANNFISMPSLYLPKRRALMERGTLILAGRKYTLSVLVKDRAAHSALTGQGTTCILYVKVLPKDGAEGYEVAVPVTAGRSTELVVGKRGVFYDVDGVESDAIVTQVVRQPVSLWESMTMPFMRIGAFISGKVEKLAASGEKEFDSSLEQGYTQAVTAPPAGAAPAAAAPAAPAAGGLAGVLAAGGIAFAALGSSLAFILTQVKSLTLVDVITAATILAIVVMAPAGLLGWMKLRRRNLALLLEGSGWALNDRLMLTRDVATLITRRPKLPKNARVDRSDLVRGALRHTQDDDESDGMSLGARIGLTLLVLFILLWQVRASITEWMCTHQWLSEDSCRVFLPKLVPSELPGAPVVVPAAPAPVPAK
;
A
#
# COMPACT_ATOMS: atom_id res chain seq x y z
N MET A 1 -16.14 14.53 39.60
CA MET A 1 -15.04 14.44 38.63
C MET A 1 -14.21 13.22 38.98
N ALA A 2 -14.10 12.26 38.05
CA ALA A 2 -13.22 11.11 38.25
C ALA A 2 -11.77 11.58 38.35
N GLN A 3 -11.00 11.03 39.29
CA GLN A 3 -9.58 11.33 39.39
C GLN A 3 -8.84 10.58 38.28
N LEU A 4 -8.27 11.31 37.33
CA LEU A 4 -7.45 10.72 36.27
C LEU A 4 -6.14 10.16 36.85
N VAL A 5 -5.85 8.90 36.56
CA VAL A 5 -4.63 8.22 36.99
C VAL A 5 -3.72 8.00 35.79
N TYR A 6 -2.46 8.43 35.89
CA TYR A 6 -1.45 8.14 34.89
C TYR A 6 -0.57 6.97 35.33
N ARG A 7 -0.33 6.02 34.43
CA ARG A 7 0.50 4.84 34.66
C ARG A 7 1.62 4.76 33.64
N ARG A 8 2.73 4.13 34.03
CA ARG A 8 3.85 3.91 33.11
C ARG A 8 3.71 2.57 32.41
N TYR A 9 3.61 2.61 31.08
CA TYR A 9 3.64 1.42 30.22
C TYR A 9 4.82 1.54 29.26
N GLY A 10 5.73 0.56 29.28
CA GLY A 10 6.90 0.56 28.39
C GLY A 10 7.84 1.77 28.53
N GLY A 11 7.77 2.51 29.65
CA GLY A 11 8.56 3.72 29.90
C GLY A 11 7.84 5.04 29.58
N SER A 12 6.73 5.01 28.83
CA SER A 12 5.86 6.17 28.58
C SER A 12 4.81 6.32 29.69
N LEU A 13 4.39 7.55 29.98
CA LEU A 13 3.35 7.88 30.96
C LEU A 13 2.02 8.08 30.22
N GLN A 14 1.04 7.22 30.48
CA GLN A 14 -0.24 7.19 29.78
C GLN A 14 -1.41 7.24 30.77
N VAL A 15 -2.53 7.84 30.37
CA VAL A 15 -3.76 7.85 31.17
C VAL A 15 -4.37 6.45 31.22
N ASP A 16 -4.76 6.00 32.42
CA ASP A 16 -5.48 4.75 32.64
C ASP A 16 -6.99 4.98 32.50
N ILE A 17 -7.65 4.22 31.62
CA ILE A 17 -9.08 4.39 31.31
C ILE A 17 -9.81 3.07 31.60
N PRO A 18 -10.11 2.77 32.88
CA PRO A 18 -10.70 1.49 33.27
C PRO A 18 -12.19 1.37 32.95
N ASP A 19 -12.92 2.50 32.92
CA ASP A 19 -14.37 2.57 32.77
C ASP A 19 -14.78 3.76 31.89
N PHE A 20 -16.04 3.77 31.48
CA PHE A 20 -16.64 4.76 30.60
C PHE A 20 -16.78 6.12 31.28
N HIS A 21 -17.04 6.17 32.58
CA HIS A 21 -17.09 7.44 33.31
C HIS A 21 -15.72 8.14 33.26
N THR A 22 -14.63 7.41 33.46
CA THR A 22 -13.26 7.92 33.32
C THR A 22 -12.94 8.32 31.88
N LEU A 23 -13.48 7.60 30.89
CA LEU A 23 -13.34 7.96 29.48
C LEU A 23 -13.90 9.36 29.18
N THR A 24 -15.07 9.72 29.73
CA THR A 24 -15.66 11.06 29.51
C THR A 24 -14.75 12.21 29.96
N GLU A 25 -13.96 12.00 31.00
CA GLU A 25 -12.97 12.97 31.46
C GLU A 25 -11.65 12.85 30.67
N ALA A 26 -11.23 11.63 30.32
CA ALA A 26 -9.99 11.38 29.58
C ALA A 26 -9.98 12.02 28.18
N VAL A 27 -11.15 12.09 27.55
CA VAL A 27 -11.34 12.72 26.23
C VAL A 27 -11.11 14.24 26.27
N ARG A 28 -11.23 14.87 27.43
CA ARG A 28 -11.00 16.32 27.64
C ARG A 28 -9.53 16.68 27.79
N ILE A 29 -8.67 15.69 28.00
CA ILE A 29 -7.21 15.88 28.07
C ILE A 29 -6.72 16.47 26.73
N PRO A 30 -5.73 17.38 26.74
CA PRO A 30 -5.13 17.90 25.52
C PRO A 30 -4.66 16.77 24.59
N ALA A 31 -4.94 16.91 23.29
CA ALA A 31 -4.63 15.89 22.29
C ALA A 31 -3.12 15.57 22.21
N THR A 32 -2.25 16.48 22.64
CA THR A 32 -0.79 16.27 22.73
C THR A 32 -0.39 15.19 23.73
N GLN A 33 -1.28 14.82 24.66
CA GLN A 33 -1.05 13.76 25.64
C GLN A 33 -1.66 12.41 25.22
N TRP A 34 -2.34 12.36 24.07
CA TRP A 34 -2.87 11.12 23.51
C TRP A 34 -1.79 10.39 22.73
N MET A 35 -1.82 9.06 22.72
CA MET A 35 -0.88 8.24 21.96
C MET A 35 -1.07 8.39 20.45
N ALA A 36 -2.32 8.40 19.97
CA ALA A 36 -2.67 8.63 18.57
C ALA A 36 -3.53 9.89 18.39
N LEU A 37 -3.36 10.54 17.24
CA LEU A 37 -4.18 11.65 16.76
C LEU A 37 -5.13 11.25 15.64
N ALA A 38 -4.76 10.22 14.87
CA ALA A 38 -5.59 9.66 13.81
C ALA A 38 -5.28 8.19 13.59
N CYS A 39 -6.27 7.44 13.10
CA CYS A 39 -6.11 6.05 12.69
C CYS A 39 -6.95 5.74 11.43
N PRO A 40 -6.53 4.75 10.62
CA PRO A 40 -7.29 4.31 9.45
C PRO A 40 -8.51 3.45 9.85
N LEU A 41 -9.47 3.27 8.94
CA LEU A 41 -10.59 2.32 9.14
C LEU A 41 -10.22 0.86 8.93
N GLU A 42 -9.12 0.58 8.25
CA GLU A 42 -8.70 -0.80 7.96
C GLU A 42 -7.58 -1.24 8.90
N GLY A 43 -7.48 -2.56 9.11
CA GLY A 43 -6.44 -3.13 9.97
C GLY A 43 -6.73 -3.03 11.46
N ILE A 44 -7.94 -2.59 11.85
CA ILE A 44 -8.41 -2.57 13.23
C ILE A 44 -9.38 -3.74 13.44
N ALA A 45 -9.08 -4.59 14.42
CA ALA A 45 -9.85 -5.77 14.81
C ALA A 45 -11.11 -5.38 15.62
N CYS A 46 -12.04 -4.70 14.98
CA CYS A 46 -13.35 -4.36 15.52
C CYS A 46 -14.41 -4.36 14.42
N ASP A 47 -15.66 -4.12 14.80
CA ASP A 47 -16.77 -4.14 13.85
C ASP A 47 -16.60 -3.03 12.77
N PRO A 48 -16.62 -3.36 11.46
CA PRO A 48 -16.46 -2.37 10.40
C PRO A 48 -17.53 -1.27 10.45
N ARG A 49 -18.76 -1.61 10.85
CA ARG A 49 -19.86 -0.64 10.96
C ARG A 49 -19.58 0.39 12.05
N PHE A 50 -19.00 -0.04 13.17
CA PHE A 50 -18.56 0.86 14.23
C PHE A 50 -17.53 1.86 13.70
N LEU A 51 -16.53 1.40 12.94
CA LEU A 51 -15.49 2.27 12.37
C LEU A 51 -16.08 3.28 11.38
N THR A 52 -16.99 2.86 10.50
CA THR A 52 -17.70 3.79 9.59
C THR A 52 -18.52 4.83 10.35
N LEU A 53 -19.13 4.46 11.48
CA LEU A 53 -19.88 5.41 12.33
C LEU A 53 -18.98 6.38 13.10
N MET A 54 -17.68 6.05 13.26
CA MET A 54 -16.69 6.93 13.89
C MET A 54 -16.10 7.94 12.89
N ASP A 55 -16.06 7.63 11.59
CA ASP A 55 -15.61 8.51 10.50
C ASP A 55 -16.76 9.39 10.00
N ALA A 56 -17.05 10.45 10.76
CA ALA A 56 -18.23 11.28 10.56
C ALA A 56 -18.15 12.14 9.28
N ASP A 57 -16.94 12.47 8.82
CA ASP A 57 -16.70 13.23 7.59
C ASP A 57 -16.47 12.34 6.34
N GLY A 58 -16.41 11.01 6.52
CA GLY A 58 -16.25 10.03 5.43
C GLY A 58 -14.86 10.06 4.77
N ASN A 59 -13.83 10.58 5.45
CA ASN A 59 -12.49 10.72 4.86
C ASN A 59 -11.67 9.41 4.92
N GLY A 60 -12.19 8.36 5.57
CA GLY A 60 -11.52 7.09 5.77
C GLY A 60 -10.52 7.07 6.94
N ARG A 61 -10.59 8.06 7.84
CA ARG A 61 -9.73 8.16 9.03
C ARG A 61 -10.48 8.75 10.22
N ILE A 62 -10.31 8.11 11.37
CA ILE A 62 -10.88 8.57 12.64
C ILE A 62 -9.87 9.49 13.33
N ARG A 63 -10.28 10.70 13.69
CA ARG A 63 -9.48 11.71 14.39
C ARG A 63 -9.95 11.95 15.82
N VAL A 64 -9.16 12.76 16.55
CA VAL A 64 -9.42 13.18 17.92
C VAL A 64 -10.85 13.69 18.12
N GLU A 65 -11.29 14.68 17.34
CA GLU A 65 -12.61 15.33 17.54
C GLU A 65 -13.78 14.39 17.29
N GLU A 66 -13.63 13.42 16.39
CA GLU A 66 -14.67 12.42 16.14
C GLU A 66 -14.78 11.45 17.32
N LEU A 67 -13.66 11.06 17.92
CA LEU A 67 -13.67 10.29 19.17
C LEU A 67 -14.28 11.10 20.31
N ARG A 68 -14.01 12.41 20.40
CA ARG A 68 -14.65 13.28 21.41
C ARG A 68 -16.16 13.31 21.23
N ALA A 69 -16.60 13.60 20.01
CA ALA A 69 -18.01 13.66 19.67
C ALA A 69 -18.73 12.33 19.92
N ALA A 70 -18.10 11.19 19.60
CA ALA A 70 -18.68 9.88 19.86
C ALA A 70 -18.87 9.59 21.36
N VAL A 71 -17.88 9.95 22.19
CA VAL A 71 -17.96 9.79 23.65
C VAL A 71 -19.02 10.71 24.25
N ASP A 72 -19.04 11.99 23.88
CA ASP A 72 -20.04 12.94 24.37
C ASP A 72 -21.46 12.54 23.92
N TRP A 73 -21.62 12.11 22.67
CA TRP A 73 -22.91 11.64 22.13
C TRP A 73 -23.44 10.41 22.89
N THR A 74 -22.55 9.47 23.23
CA THR A 74 -22.89 8.26 23.99
C THR A 74 -23.22 8.59 25.43
N ALA A 75 -22.41 9.41 26.09
CA ALA A 75 -22.62 9.84 27.47
C ALA A 75 -23.95 10.58 27.66
N ALA A 76 -24.38 11.36 26.66
CA ALA A 76 -25.67 12.04 26.71
C ALA A 76 -26.89 11.08 26.64
N ARG A 77 -26.72 9.88 26.09
CA ARG A 77 -27.80 8.90 25.82
C ARG A 77 -27.86 7.75 26.83
N LEU A 78 -26.80 7.57 27.63
CA LEU A 78 -26.73 6.54 28.67
C LEU A 78 -26.82 7.17 30.06
N LYS A 79 -27.80 6.68 30.84
CA LYS A 79 -27.92 6.94 32.28
C LYS A 79 -27.01 6.02 33.10
N ASP A 80 -26.88 4.75 32.70
CA ASP A 80 -26.00 3.75 33.33
C ASP A 80 -25.01 3.22 32.30
N ALA A 81 -23.71 3.33 32.59
CA ALA A 81 -22.63 2.94 31.69
C ALA A 81 -22.11 1.51 31.91
N LYS A 82 -22.72 0.71 32.81
CA LYS A 82 -22.30 -0.69 33.06
C LYS A 82 -22.17 -1.53 31.79
N GLY A 83 -23.11 -1.35 30.85
CA GLY A 83 -23.07 -2.03 29.55
C GLY A 83 -21.81 -1.66 28.76
N ALA A 84 -21.41 -0.38 28.80
CA ALA A 84 -20.21 0.12 28.12
C ALA A 84 -18.92 -0.34 28.83
N ASP A 85 -18.92 -0.39 30.16
CA ASP A 85 -17.79 -0.88 30.97
C ASP A 85 -17.53 -2.37 30.73
N ALA A 86 -18.60 -3.17 30.61
CA ALA A 86 -18.51 -4.58 30.24
C ALA A 86 -18.19 -4.80 28.76
N GLY A 87 -18.29 -3.75 27.93
CA GLY A 87 -18.29 -3.85 26.48
C GLY A 87 -19.35 -4.83 26.01
N SER A 88 -20.60 -4.74 26.48
CA SER A 88 -21.65 -5.67 26.09
C SER A 88 -22.25 -5.29 24.73
N ASP A 89 -22.59 -6.30 23.94
CA ASP A 89 -23.40 -6.23 22.72
C ASP A 89 -24.92 -6.26 23.01
N VAL A 90 -25.31 -6.31 24.28
CA VAL A 90 -26.69 -6.26 24.74
C VAL A 90 -26.94 -4.94 25.47
N LEU A 91 -27.96 -4.20 25.01
CA LEU A 91 -28.43 -2.97 25.63
C LEU A 91 -29.61 -3.26 26.55
N GLU A 92 -29.49 -2.88 27.81
CA GLU A 92 -30.61 -2.86 28.75
C GLU A 92 -31.41 -1.57 28.57
N LEU A 93 -32.72 -1.64 28.32
CA LEU A 93 -33.49 -0.43 28.05
C LEU A 93 -33.55 0.51 29.27
N SER A 94 -33.38 0.00 30.49
CA SER A 94 -33.28 0.81 31.70
C SER A 94 -32.01 1.67 31.78
N SER A 95 -30.98 1.37 30.98
CA SER A 95 -29.72 2.14 30.95
C SER A 95 -29.82 3.41 30.11
N LEU A 96 -30.85 3.57 29.27
CA LEU A 96 -31.08 4.75 28.45
C LEU A 96 -31.48 5.96 29.31
N SER A 97 -30.95 7.14 28.96
CA SER A 97 -31.33 8.42 29.56
C SER A 97 -32.69 8.92 29.04
N ASP A 98 -33.26 9.93 29.72
CA ASP A 98 -34.54 10.53 29.32
C ASP A 98 -34.46 11.27 27.97
N THR A 99 -33.26 11.68 27.55
CA THR A 99 -33.00 12.30 26.25
C THR A 99 -33.02 11.28 25.09
N ALA A 100 -32.99 9.98 25.40
CA ALA A 100 -32.99 8.87 24.44
C ALA A 100 -34.38 8.20 24.30
N ASN A 101 -35.47 8.92 24.57
CA ASN A 101 -36.84 8.37 24.49
C ASN A 101 -37.21 7.85 23.10
N ASN A 102 -36.72 8.49 22.04
CA ASN A 102 -36.89 8.02 20.65
C ASN A 102 -36.21 6.64 20.44
N LEU A 103 -35.01 6.45 20.98
CA LEU A 103 -34.28 5.17 20.91
C LEU A 103 -34.99 4.07 21.69
N ARG A 104 -35.58 4.40 22.85
CA ARG A 104 -36.42 3.46 23.60
C ARG A 104 -37.63 3.00 22.79
N GLY A 105 -38.34 3.93 22.15
CA GLY A 105 -39.48 3.60 21.29
C GLY A 105 -39.09 2.73 20.09
N ALA A 106 -37.94 3.00 19.47
CA ALA A 106 -37.41 2.17 18.39
C ALA A 106 -37.01 0.76 18.88
N ALA A 107 -36.42 0.65 20.08
CA ALA A 107 -36.08 -0.64 20.66
C ALA A 107 -37.34 -1.48 20.94
N ASP A 108 -38.39 -0.88 21.50
CA ASP A 108 -39.68 -1.54 21.72
C ASP A 108 -40.30 -2.02 20.40
N LEU A 109 -40.21 -1.22 19.34
CA LEU A 109 -40.68 -1.58 18.01
C LEU A 109 -39.93 -2.80 17.44
N VAL A 110 -38.60 -2.82 17.56
CA VAL A 110 -37.76 -3.94 17.11
C VAL A 110 -38.09 -5.21 17.89
N LEU A 111 -38.20 -5.13 19.22
CA LEU A 111 -38.51 -6.28 20.07
C LEU A 111 -39.90 -6.86 19.79
N ARG A 112 -40.90 -6.00 19.52
CA ARG A 112 -42.24 -6.43 19.11
C ARG A 112 -42.24 -7.11 17.73
N THR A 113 -41.54 -6.52 16.77
CA THR A 113 -41.42 -7.08 15.40
C THR A 113 -40.80 -8.48 15.43
N LEU A 114 -39.77 -8.68 16.26
CA LEU A 114 -39.09 -9.97 16.43
C LEU A 114 -39.82 -10.95 17.36
N HIS A 115 -40.95 -10.55 17.97
CA HIS A 115 -41.66 -11.34 18.98
C HIS A 115 -40.74 -11.82 20.11
N ALA A 116 -39.82 -10.94 20.55
CA ALA A 116 -38.81 -11.29 21.53
C ALA A 116 -39.45 -11.64 22.89
N PRO A 117 -38.97 -12.71 23.58
CA PRO A 117 -39.52 -13.14 24.86
C PRO A 117 -39.19 -12.17 26.01
N ASP A 118 -38.08 -11.45 25.90
CA ASP A 118 -37.65 -10.42 26.86
C ASP A 118 -37.76 -9.04 26.21
N ALA A 119 -38.66 -8.21 26.73
CA ALA A 119 -38.89 -6.84 26.26
C ALA A 119 -37.98 -5.81 26.96
N THR A 120 -37.06 -6.24 27.82
CA THR A 120 -36.21 -5.33 28.62
C THR A 120 -34.77 -5.20 28.09
N ARG A 121 -34.38 -6.09 27.18
CA ARG A 121 -33.01 -6.21 26.65
C ARG A 121 -33.04 -6.37 25.14
N LEU A 122 -32.06 -5.75 24.47
CA LEU A 122 -31.93 -5.79 23.02
C LEU A 122 -30.47 -6.09 22.65
N SER A 123 -30.23 -7.14 21.87
CA SER A 123 -28.89 -7.46 21.35
C SER A 123 -28.60 -6.81 20.01
N LEU A 124 -27.32 -6.60 19.70
CA LEU A 124 -26.87 -6.16 18.38
C LEU A 124 -27.29 -7.13 17.27
N GLU A 125 -27.30 -8.43 17.55
CA GLU A 125 -27.74 -9.47 16.60
C GLU A 125 -29.23 -9.33 16.27
N GLN A 126 -30.08 -9.07 17.27
CA GLN A 126 -31.50 -8.81 17.06
C GLN A 126 -31.72 -7.57 16.18
N LEU A 127 -30.99 -6.48 16.44
CA LEU A 127 -31.05 -5.27 15.61
C LEU A 127 -30.69 -5.56 14.16
N ARG A 128 -29.57 -6.26 13.92
CA ARG A 128 -29.12 -6.62 12.56
C ARG A 128 -30.09 -7.55 11.85
N THR A 129 -30.70 -8.48 12.58
CA THR A 129 -31.70 -9.40 12.04
C THR A 129 -32.97 -8.65 11.63
N SER A 130 -33.43 -7.72 12.48
CA SER A 130 -34.58 -6.88 12.17
C SER A 130 -34.32 -5.96 10.99
N ASP A 131 -33.15 -5.32 10.94
CA ASP A 131 -32.74 -4.43 9.86
C ASP A 131 -32.63 -5.18 8.52
N LYS A 132 -32.05 -6.39 8.52
CA LYS A 132 -32.05 -7.27 7.35
C LYS A 132 -33.46 -7.66 6.93
N ALA A 133 -34.33 -8.07 7.86
CA ALA A 133 -35.71 -8.45 7.55
C ALA A 133 -36.52 -7.29 6.95
N LEU A 134 -36.33 -6.06 7.46
CA LEU A 134 -36.96 -4.85 6.91
C LEU A 134 -36.47 -4.56 5.48
N ARG A 135 -35.17 -4.70 5.21
CA ARG A 135 -34.61 -4.55 3.86
C ARG A 135 -35.13 -5.62 2.89
N ASP A 136 -35.17 -6.88 3.32
CA ASP A 136 -35.66 -8.00 2.52
C ASP A 136 -37.16 -7.87 2.22
N ALA A 137 -37.93 -7.24 3.13
CA ALA A 137 -39.34 -6.91 2.93
C ALA A 137 -39.56 -5.69 2.01
N GLY A 138 -38.49 -5.00 1.58
CA GLY A 138 -38.58 -3.82 0.71
C GLY A 138 -38.83 -2.50 1.43
N THR A 139 -38.76 -2.47 2.76
CA THR A 139 -38.89 -1.24 3.57
C THR A 139 -37.52 -0.65 3.85
N ASN A 140 -37.10 0.35 3.05
CA ASN A 140 -35.77 0.94 3.10
C ASN A 140 -35.74 2.36 3.68
N GLY A 141 -36.85 3.10 3.54
CA GLY A 141 -36.97 4.48 4.02
C GLY A 141 -36.17 5.49 3.21
N ASP A 142 -35.82 5.18 1.97
CA ASP A 142 -35.12 6.07 1.05
C ASP A 142 -36.01 6.56 -0.10
N GLY A 143 -37.23 6.02 -0.23
CA GLY A 143 -38.17 6.31 -1.30
C GLY A 143 -37.84 5.63 -2.62
N ILE A 144 -36.85 4.73 -2.64
CA ILE A 144 -36.39 4.00 -3.83
C ILE A 144 -36.88 2.56 -3.75
N ILE A 145 -37.81 2.21 -4.62
CA ILE A 145 -38.49 0.90 -4.56
C ILE A 145 -38.00 -0.01 -5.68
N ALA A 146 -37.50 -1.18 -5.29
CA ALA A 146 -37.10 -2.21 -6.23
C ALA A 146 -38.34 -2.87 -6.86
N PRO A 147 -38.29 -3.27 -8.15
CA PRO A 147 -39.40 -3.96 -8.81
C PRO A 147 -39.90 -5.21 -8.08
N THR A 148 -39.04 -5.90 -7.33
CA THR A 148 -39.40 -7.09 -6.55
C THR A 148 -40.38 -6.80 -5.41
N SER A 149 -40.30 -5.60 -4.82
CA SER A 149 -41.14 -5.16 -3.71
C SER A 149 -42.50 -4.61 -4.17
N LEU A 150 -42.69 -4.45 -5.48
CA LEU A 150 -43.93 -3.98 -6.07
C LEU A 150 -44.89 -5.13 -6.41
N PRO A 151 -46.22 -4.86 -6.43
CA PRO A 151 -47.22 -5.77 -6.98
C PRO A 151 -46.89 -6.19 -8.42
N GLU A 152 -47.21 -7.44 -8.79
CA GLU A 152 -46.85 -8.02 -10.11
C GLU A 152 -47.24 -7.14 -11.30
N ARG A 153 -48.40 -6.48 -11.22
CA ARG A 153 -48.89 -5.56 -12.26
C ARG A 153 -47.96 -4.38 -12.54
N LEU A 154 -47.26 -3.86 -11.53
CA LEU A 154 -46.42 -2.64 -11.65
C LEU A 154 -44.97 -2.94 -12.04
N ARG A 155 -44.53 -4.20 -11.94
CA ARG A 155 -43.12 -4.57 -12.14
C ARG A 155 -42.61 -4.30 -13.56
N PRO A 156 -43.34 -4.62 -14.64
CA PRO A 156 -42.88 -4.35 -16.01
C PRO A 156 -42.69 -2.86 -16.26
N LEU A 157 -43.60 -2.02 -15.74
CA LEU A 157 -43.52 -0.56 -15.85
C LEU A 157 -42.30 -0.03 -15.10
N ALA A 158 -42.06 -0.49 -13.86
CA ALA A 158 -40.88 -0.11 -13.10
C ALA A 158 -39.57 -0.49 -13.81
N GLN A 159 -39.50 -1.69 -14.41
CA GLN A 159 -38.34 -2.13 -15.19
C GLN A 159 -38.11 -1.28 -16.44
N ALA A 160 -39.19 -0.89 -17.14
CA ALA A 160 -39.11 0.01 -18.29
C ALA A 160 -38.56 1.39 -17.90
N ILE A 161 -39.00 1.95 -16.76
CA ILE A 161 -38.49 3.22 -16.24
C ILE A 161 -37.00 3.11 -15.88
N ILE A 162 -36.59 2.02 -15.21
CA ILE A 162 -35.18 1.78 -14.86
C ILE A 162 -34.30 1.64 -16.10
N ALA A 163 -34.78 0.99 -17.16
CA ALA A 163 -34.01 0.81 -18.40
C ALA A 163 -33.83 2.13 -19.19
N ALA A 164 -34.76 3.07 -19.03
CA ALA A 164 -34.74 4.35 -19.75
C ALA A 164 -33.83 5.42 -19.13
N PHE A 165 -33.52 5.30 -17.83
CA PHE A 165 -32.82 6.33 -17.07
C PHE A 165 -31.60 5.77 -16.32
N PRO A 166 -30.68 6.61 -15.84
CA PRO A 166 -29.58 6.16 -15.00
C PRO A 166 -30.10 5.43 -13.76
N ALA A 167 -29.53 4.25 -13.48
CA ALA A 167 -29.93 3.40 -12.37
C ALA A 167 -29.71 4.09 -11.02
N VAL A 168 -30.71 4.05 -10.16
CA VAL A 168 -30.65 4.51 -8.77
C VAL A 168 -30.77 3.31 -7.85
N THR A 169 -29.85 3.15 -6.91
CA THR A 169 -29.83 2.01 -5.99
C THR A 169 -30.36 2.40 -4.62
N ASN A 170 -31.23 1.56 -4.07
CA ASN A 170 -31.72 1.69 -2.70
C ASN A 170 -30.66 1.27 -1.66
N ARG A 171 -30.97 1.46 -0.38
CA ARG A 171 -30.14 1.06 0.78
C ARG A 171 -29.83 -0.44 0.85
N ALA A 172 -30.59 -1.28 0.15
CA ALA A 172 -30.33 -2.72 0.00
C ALA A 172 -29.43 -3.07 -1.19
N GLY A 173 -28.97 -2.07 -1.97
CA GLY A 173 -28.15 -2.27 -3.16
C GLY A 173 -28.92 -2.72 -4.40
N LEU A 174 -30.26 -2.72 -4.34
CA LEU A 174 -31.13 -3.06 -5.47
C LEU A 174 -31.46 -1.80 -6.27
N VAL A 175 -31.47 -1.92 -7.60
CA VAL A 175 -31.90 -0.83 -8.49
C VAL A 175 -33.42 -0.66 -8.38
N GLY A 176 -33.88 0.57 -8.21
CA GLY A 176 -35.28 0.89 -8.03
C GLY A 176 -35.73 2.16 -8.71
N VAL A 177 -36.99 2.51 -8.45
CA VAL A 177 -37.65 3.71 -8.94
C VAL A 177 -37.99 4.62 -7.76
N ASP A 178 -37.72 5.92 -7.92
CA ASP A 178 -38.12 6.97 -6.98
C ASP A 178 -39.17 7.91 -7.59
N ALA A 179 -39.75 8.77 -6.77
CA ALA A 179 -40.76 9.73 -7.22
C ALA A 179 -40.23 10.70 -8.29
N ALA A 180 -38.93 11.03 -8.26
CA ALA A 180 -38.31 11.91 -9.24
C ALA A 180 -38.20 11.25 -10.63
N LEU A 181 -37.83 9.97 -10.69
CA LEU A 181 -37.81 9.17 -11.91
C LEU A 181 -39.20 9.00 -12.50
N VAL A 182 -40.22 8.74 -11.68
CA VAL A 182 -41.62 8.67 -12.15
C VAL A 182 -42.06 10.00 -12.75
N LYS A 183 -41.75 11.12 -12.10
CA LYS A 183 -42.06 12.46 -12.62
C LYS A 183 -41.35 12.72 -13.95
N ARG A 184 -40.05 12.42 -14.03
CA ARG A 184 -39.27 12.54 -15.26
C ARG A 184 -39.85 11.68 -16.38
N PHE A 185 -40.26 10.46 -16.08
CA PHE A 185 -40.92 9.58 -17.05
C PHE A 185 -42.19 10.22 -17.62
N ARG A 186 -43.02 10.89 -16.81
CA ARG A 186 -44.23 11.59 -17.29
C ARG A 186 -43.90 12.73 -18.25
N GLU A 187 -42.91 13.54 -17.93
CA GLU A 187 -42.47 14.67 -18.75
C GLU A 187 -41.95 14.17 -20.11
N GLU A 188 -41.07 13.18 -20.10
CA GLU A 188 -40.47 12.56 -21.29
C GLU A 188 -41.54 11.78 -22.11
N ARG A 189 -42.49 11.09 -21.46
CA ARG A 189 -43.62 10.43 -22.12
C ARG A 189 -44.48 11.45 -22.87
N THR A 190 -44.79 12.57 -22.24
CA THR A 190 -45.60 13.63 -22.86
C THR A 190 -44.88 14.24 -24.05
N ALA A 191 -43.58 14.52 -23.92
CA ALA A 191 -42.76 15.04 -25.00
C ALA A 191 -42.69 14.08 -26.20
N LEU A 192 -42.50 12.77 -25.95
CA LEU A 192 -42.46 11.77 -27.01
C LEU A 192 -43.81 11.53 -27.66
N LEU A 193 -44.91 11.45 -26.90
CA LEU A 193 -46.25 11.31 -27.46
C LEU A 193 -46.63 12.52 -28.33
N ALA A 194 -46.28 13.74 -27.91
CA ALA A 194 -46.47 14.93 -28.72
C ALA A 194 -45.66 14.86 -30.04
N HIS A 195 -44.39 14.41 -29.97
CA HIS A 195 -43.55 14.20 -31.15
C HIS A 195 -44.12 13.12 -32.10
N LEU A 196 -44.62 12.02 -31.54
CA LEU A 196 -45.24 10.92 -32.30
C LEU A 196 -46.53 11.34 -32.98
N SER A 197 -47.34 12.20 -32.35
CA SER A 197 -48.58 12.72 -32.96
C SER A 197 -48.33 13.59 -34.19
N GLY A 198 -47.15 14.22 -34.29
CA GLY A 198 -46.73 15.01 -35.44
C GLY A 198 -46.30 14.19 -36.66
N ARG A 199 -46.32 12.86 -36.60
CA ARG A 199 -45.84 11.97 -37.67
C ARG A 199 -46.53 12.24 -39.00
N ASP A 200 -47.85 12.34 -39.01
CA ASP A 200 -48.63 12.47 -40.25
C ASP A 200 -48.37 13.79 -40.98
N ALA A 201 -47.97 14.83 -40.26
CA ALA A 201 -47.58 16.11 -40.85
C ALA A 201 -46.22 16.04 -41.57
N VAL A 202 -45.32 15.14 -41.15
CA VAL A 202 -43.96 15.00 -41.69
C VAL A 202 -43.87 13.87 -42.73
N PHE A 203 -44.62 12.78 -42.55
CA PHE A 203 -44.60 11.59 -43.41
C PHE A 203 -45.49 11.78 -44.66
N THR A 204 -45.10 12.75 -45.50
CA THR A 204 -45.87 13.18 -46.68
C THR A 204 -45.95 12.14 -47.81
N TRP A 205 -45.16 11.07 -47.76
CA TRP A 205 -45.13 9.99 -48.76
C TRP A 205 -45.75 8.67 -48.26
N GLY A 206 -46.56 8.72 -47.21
CA GLY A 206 -47.24 7.56 -46.66
C GLY A 206 -46.30 6.59 -45.94
N THR A 207 -46.57 5.28 -46.04
CA THR A 207 -45.85 4.24 -45.29
C THR A 207 -44.39 4.08 -45.71
N ALA A 208 -44.05 4.42 -46.96
CA ALA A 208 -42.69 4.35 -47.51
C ALA A 208 -41.82 5.59 -47.22
N SER A 209 -42.36 6.61 -46.51
CA SER A 209 -41.68 7.90 -46.32
C SER A 209 -40.27 7.79 -45.75
N LEU A 210 -40.05 6.91 -44.76
CA LEU A 210 -38.74 6.76 -44.12
C LEU A 210 -37.72 6.12 -45.09
N GLU A 211 -38.12 5.09 -45.82
CA GLU A 211 -37.25 4.40 -46.76
C GLU A 211 -36.87 5.32 -47.92
N GLN A 212 -37.85 6.06 -48.45
CA GLN A 212 -37.63 7.06 -49.50
C GLN A 212 -36.72 8.21 -49.02
N ALA A 213 -36.91 8.69 -47.78
CA ALA A 213 -36.05 9.73 -47.22
C ALA A 213 -34.58 9.27 -47.07
N LYS A 214 -34.35 8.02 -46.64
CA LYS A 214 -33.00 7.43 -46.58
C LYS A 214 -32.36 7.37 -47.97
N ARG A 215 -33.10 6.87 -48.97
CA ARG A 215 -32.62 6.78 -50.35
C ARG A 215 -32.31 8.14 -50.97
N ILE A 216 -33.11 9.18 -50.68
CA ILE A 216 -32.84 10.57 -51.08
C ILE A 216 -31.54 11.06 -50.44
N HIS A 217 -31.34 10.83 -49.14
CA HIS A 217 -30.14 11.22 -48.43
C HIS A 217 -28.87 10.52 -48.99
N ASP A 218 -28.97 9.24 -49.35
CA ASP A 218 -27.85 8.47 -49.89
C ASP A 218 -27.33 8.99 -51.24
N VAL A 219 -28.23 9.52 -52.10
CA VAL A 219 -27.85 10.11 -53.40
C VAL A 219 -27.56 11.61 -53.33
N ALA A 220 -27.82 12.26 -52.19
CA ALA A 220 -27.72 13.71 -52.07
C ALA A 220 -26.34 14.28 -52.43
N PRO A 221 -25.20 13.70 -52.00
CA PRO A 221 -23.89 14.22 -52.36
C PRO A 221 -23.63 14.25 -53.88
N LEU A 222 -24.22 13.29 -54.64
CA LEU A 222 -24.05 13.20 -56.09
C LEU A 222 -24.89 14.26 -56.81
N LEU A 223 -26.16 14.39 -56.42
CA LEU A 223 -27.10 15.32 -57.05
C LEU A 223 -26.82 16.78 -56.66
N ASP A 224 -26.46 17.05 -55.39
CA ASP A 224 -26.05 18.38 -54.95
C ASP A 224 -24.79 18.84 -55.68
N GLY A 225 -23.80 17.94 -55.83
CA GLY A 225 -22.60 18.20 -56.62
C GLY A 225 -22.91 18.58 -58.06
N TYR A 226 -23.83 17.86 -58.71
CA TYR A 226 -24.29 18.17 -60.07
C TYR A 226 -24.98 19.52 -60.19
N PHE A 227 -25.91 19.85 -59.30
CA PHE A 227 -26.62 21.12 -59.36
C PHE A 227 -25.69 22.31 -59.02
N VAL A 228 -24.69 22.13 -58.15
CA VAL A 228 -23.63 23.12 -57.94
C VAL A 228 -22.83 23.34 -59.22
N GLN A 229 -22.46 22.27 -59.94
CA GLN A 229 -21.78 22.38 -61.23
C GLN A 229 -22.65 23.08 -62.29
N CYS A 230 -23.95 22.81 -62.33
CA CYS A 230 -24.89 23.48 -63.23
C CYS A 230 -24.95 24.99 -62.96
N ARG A 231 -25.01 25.40 -61.68
CA ARG A 231 -24.98 26.82 -61.29
C ARG A 231 -23.65 27.49 -61.63
N LEU A 232 -22.53 26.78 -61.46
CA LEU A 232 -21.21 27.27 -61.84
C LEU A 232 -21.13 27.52 -63.35
N VAL A 233 -21.61 26.59 -64.17
CA VAL A 233 -21.65 26.73 -65.64
C VAL A 233 -22.60 27.84 -66.09
N ALA A 234 -23.73 28.02 -65.39
CA ALA A 234 -24.65 29.12 -65.65
C ALA A 234 -24.01 30.50 -65.35
N ALA A 235 -23.21 30.60 -64.28
CA ALA A 235 -22.51 31.83 -63.91
C ALA A 235 -21.26 32.10 -64.77
N GLN A 236 -20.53 31.04 -65.14
CA GLN A 236 -19.30 31.09 -65.93
C GLN A 236 -19.31 29.96 -66.97
N PRO A 237 -19.73 30.24 -68.22
CA PRO A 237 -19.81 29.23 -69.27
C PRO A 237 -18.46 28.52 -69.55
N GLU A 238 -17.34 29.23 -69.37
CA GLU A 238 -15.99 28.70 -69.54
C GLU A 238 -15.63 27.60 -68.52
N ALA A 239 -16.29 27.58 -67.36
CA ALA A 239 -16.07 26.55 -66.34
C ALA A 239 -16.46 25.14 -66.84
N ALA A 240 -17.37 25.03 -67.82
CA ALA A 240 -17.78 23.75 -68.40
C ALA A 240 -16.60 22.97 -69.03
N ALA A 241 -15.59 23.66 -69.55
CA ALA A 241 -14.38 23.01 -70.08
C ALA A 241 -13.47 22.48 -68.96
N SER A 242 -13.44 23.16 -67.82
CA SER A 242 -12.62 22.79 -66.65
C SER A 242 -13.23 21.67 -65.80
N LEU A 243 -14.54 21.46 -65.89
CA LEU A 243 -15.27 20.36 -65.22
C LEU A 243 -15.15 19.01 -65.95
N ARG A 244 -14.54 18.99 -67.16
CA ARG A 244 -14.23 17.75 -67.88
C ARG A 244 -12.94 17.13 -67.35
N LEU A 245 -12.89 15.80 -67.29
CA LEU A 245 -11.65 15.10 -66.96
C LEU A 245 -10.60 15.35 -68.05
N ARG A 246 -9.46 15.93 -67.66
CA ARG A 246 -8.36 16.25 -68.59
C ARG A 246 -7.65 14.96 -69.04
N ALA A 247 -7.26 14.91 -70.32
CA ALA A 247 -6.59 13.75 -70.93
C ALA A 247 -5.34 13.32 -70.14
N GLU A 248 -4.53 14.28 -69.71
CA GLU A 248 -3.30 14.06 -68.91
C GLU A 248 -3.54 13.23 -67.63
N ARG A 249 -4.71 13.37 -67.00
CA ARG A 249 -5.06 12.67 -65.76
C ARG A 249 -5.55 11.25 -66.02
N VAL A 250 -6.15 11.00 -67.18
CA VAL A 250 -6.53 9.67 -67.65
C VAL A 250 -5.28 8.90 -68.05
N GLU A 251 -4.38 9.54 -68.79
CA GLU A 251 -3.12 8.96 -69.24
C GLU A 251 -2.23 8.54 -68.05
N GLY A 252 -2.15 9.37 -67.00
CA GLY A 252 -1.41 9.04 -65.78
C GLY A 252 -2.04 7.96 -64.89
N ALA A 253 -3.31 7.60 -65.11
CA ALA A 253 -4.01 6.53 -64.40
C ALA A 253 -4.07 5.21 -65.18
N LEU A 254 -3.57 5.18 -66.43
CA LEU A 254 -3.52 3.98 -67.26
C LEU A 254 -2.60 2.92 -66.62
N GLY A 255 -3.16 1.76 -66.27
CA GLY A 255 -2.44 0.62 -65.70
C GLY A 255 -2.74 0.31 -64.22
N ASP A 256 -3.40 1.21 -63.48
CA ASP A 256 -3.85 0.98 -62.09
C ASP A 256 -5.37 1.09 -61.99
N LEU A 257 -6.04 -0.04 -61.73
CA LEU A 257 -7.50 -0.13 -61.59
C LEU A 257 -8.04 0.74 -60.45
N GLY A 258 -7.28 0.90 -59.35
CA GLY A 258 -7.67 1.76 -58.23
C GLY A 258 -7.59 3.24 -58.56
N ALA A 259 -6.55 3.66 -59.29
CA ALA A 259 -6.40 5.03 -59.79
C ALA A 259 -7.46 5.38 -60.84
N MET A 260 -7.78 4.44 -61.75
CA MET A 260 -8.88 4.58 -62.71
C MET A 260 -10.24 4.74 -62.02
N GLY A 261 -10.51 3.94 -60.98
CA GLY A 261 -11.75 4.05 -60.21
C GLY A 261 -11.90 5.41 -59.51
N LYS A 262 -10.80 5.96 -58.97
CA LYS A 262 -10.79 7.32 -58.38
C LYS A 262 -11.01 8.41 -59.43
N ALA A 263 -10.32 8.34 -60.56
CA ALA A 263 -10.49 9.30 -61.66
C ALA A 263 -11.92 9.25 -62.25
N ALA A 264 -12.53 8.07 -62.32
CA ALA A 264 -13.92 7.90 -62.74
C ALA A 264 -14.92 8.48 -61.74
N GLY A 265 -14.58 8.56 -60.45
CA GLY A 265 -15.38 9.21 -59.41
C GLY A 265 -15.30 10.73 -59.41
N GLU A 266 -14.28 11.32 -60.03
CA GLU A 266 -14.12 12.78 -60.19
C GLU A 266 -14.96 13.34 -61.36
N LEU A 267 -15.48 12.48 -62.24
CA LEU A 267 -16.35 12.88 -63.33
C LEU A 267 -17.70 13.37 -62.81
N PRO A 268 -18.28 14.43 -63.42
CA PRO A 268 -19.66 14.80 -63.14
C PRO A 268 -20.60 13.63 -63.48
N ILE A 269 -21.76 13.53 -62.85
CA ILE A 269 -22.71 12.41 -63.06
C ILE A 269 -23.44 12.51 -64.42
N ALA A 270 -23.52 13.72 -64.98
CA ALA A 270 -24.09 14.05 -66.28
C ALA A 270 -23.41 15.34 -66.79
N PRO A 271 -23.50 15.67 -68.09
CA PRO A 271 -23.04 16.97 -68.58
C PRO A 271 -23.81 18.09 -67.86
N PRO A 272 -23.12 19.06 -67.21
CA PRO A 272 -23.79 20.15 -66.50
C PRO A 272 -24.60 21.01 -67.48
N ASP A 273 -25.89 21.21 -67.17
CA ASP A 273 -26.80 22.03 -67.97
C ASP A 273 -26.99 23.40 -67.30
N PRO A 274 -26.72 24.53 -67.99
CA PRO A 274 -26.89 25.87 -67.40
C PRO A 274 -28.33 26.18 -67.00
N THR A 275 -29.32 25.44 -67.51
CA THR A 275 -30.73 25.57 -67.12
C THR A 275 -31.07 24.87 -65.79
N GLY A 276 -30.15 24.08 -65.23
CA GLY A 276 -30.34 23.39 -63.95
C GLY A 276 -31.30 22.21 -64.03
N VAL A 277 -31.27 21.46 -65.14
CA VAL A 277 -32.11 20.29 -65.39
C VAL A 277 -31.25 19.06 -65.65
N LEU A 278 -31.42 18.03 -64.82
CA LEU A 278 -30.85 16.71 -65.05
C LEU A 278 -31.79 15.89 -65.95
N VAL A 279 -31.27 15.34 -67.04
CA VAL A 279 -31.99 14.39 -67.91
C VAL A 279 -31.41 12.99 -67.65
N TRP A 280 -32.23 12.06 -67.14
CA TRP A 280 -31.77 10.73 -66.71
C TRP A 280 -31.06 9.94 -67.83
N ALA A 281 -31.53 10.07 -69.08
CA ALA A 281 -30.92 9.45 -70.26
C ALA A 281 -29.48 9.95 -70.58
N ARG A 282 -29.03 11.04 -69.97
CA ARG A 282 -27.69 11.63 -70.17
C ARG A 282 -26.71 11.31 -69.04
N LEU A 283 -27.09 10.45 -68.09
CA LEU A 283 -26.20 10.01 -67.02
C LEU A 283 -24.98 9.28 -67.58
N TYR A 284 -23.81 9.58 -67.01
CA TYR A 284 -22.59 8.84 -67.28
C TYR A 284 -22.56 7.54 -66.48
N ARG A 285 -22.00 6.47 -67.07
CA ARG A 285 -21.83 5.16 -66.42
C ARG A 285 -20.62 5.14 -65.48
N GLY A 286 -20.66 5.98 -64.46
CA GLY A 286 -19.65 6.06 -63.39
C GLY A 286 -20.00 5.25 -62.14
N PRO A 287 -19.19 5.32 -61.07
CA PRO A 287 -19.39 4.56 -59.83
C PRO A 287 -20.71 4.82 -59.09
N GLY A 288 -21.37 5.95 -59.37
CA GLY A 288 -22.68 6.32 -58.82
C GLY A 288 -23.87 5.94 -59.70
N TYR A 289 -23.65 5.39 -60.90
CA TYR A 289 -24.69 5.17 -61.90
C TYR A 289 -25.81 4.26 -61.40
N GLU A 290 -25.48 3.08 -60.89
CA GLU A 290 -26.47 2.11 -60.39
C GLU A 290 -27.31 2.68 -59.23
N ARG A 291 -26.69 3.48 -58.35
CA ARG A 291 -27.38 4.15 -57.24
C ARG A 291 -28.36 5.22 -57.72
N LEU A 292 -27.96 6.01 -58.71
CA LEU A 292 -28.80 7.05 -59.30
C LEU A 292 -29.94 6.44 -60.13
N GLU A 293 -29.70 5.34 -60.83
CA GLU A 293 -30.72 4.61 -61.59
C GLU A 293 -31.75 3.96 -60.66
N ALA A 294 -31.32 3.34 -59.56
CA ALA A 294 -32.23 2.80 -58.54
C ALA A 294 -33.07 3.92 -57.89
N PHE A 295 -32.45 5.06 -57.56
CA PHE A 295 -33.16 6.24 -57.06
C PHE A 295 -34.18 6.76 -58.09
N HIS A 296 -33.81 6.80 -59.37
CA HIS A 296 -34.68 7.23 -60.45
C HIS A 296 -35.93 6.35 -60.57
N GLN A 297 -35.77 5.03 -60.56
CA GLN A 297 -36.86 4.07 -60.70
C GLN A 297 -37.75 4.00 -59.45
N GLU A 298 -37.14 3.96 -58.26
CA GLU A 298 -37.85 3.65 -57.01
C GLU A 298 -38.37 4.89 -56.26
N VAL A 299 -37.80 6.08 -56.50
CA VAL A 299 -38.13 7.30 -55.76
C VAL A 299 -38.52 8.45 -56.68
N ALA A 300 -37.69 8.80 -57.67
CA ALA A 300 -37.95 9.99 -58.50
C ALA A 300 -39.18 9.81 -59.40
N THR A 301 -39.32 8.66 -60.07
CA THR A 301 -40.45 8.39 -60.97
C THR A 301 -41.80 8.35 -60.22
N PRO A 302 -41.95 7.64 -59.09
CA PRO A 302 -43.21 7.59 -58.35
C PRO A 302 -43.62 8.92 -57.69
N LEU A 303 -42.66 9.75 -57.27
CA LEU A 303 -42.94 10.99 -56.53
C LEU A 303 -43.14 12.23 -57.42
N LEU A 304 -42.45 12.32 -58.56
CA LEU A 304 -42.48 13.50 -59.43
C LEU A 304 -43.36 13.32 -60.68
N GLY A 305 -43.71 12.08 -61.06
CA GLY A 305 -44.54 11.76 -62.23
C GLY A 305 -43.88 11.97 -63.59
N ASP A 306 -43.00 12.97 -63.75
CA ASP A 306 -42.17 13.19 -64.94
C ASP A 306 -40.84 12.42 -64.82
N GLY A 307 -40.89 11.12 -65.10
CA GLY A 307 -39.74 10.21 -65.01
C GLY A 307 -38.60 10.51 -66.00
N LEU A 308 -38.62 11.61 -66.75
CA LEU A 308 -37.59 11.94 -67.75
C LEU A 308 -36.59 12.99 -67.27
N LYS A 309 -36.97 13.87 -66.32
CA LYS A 309 -36.15 15.01 -65.90
C LYS A 309 -36.25 15.31 -64.40
N LEU A 310 -35.20 15.90 -63.84
CA LEU A 310 -35.16 16.41 -62.46
C LEU A 310 -34.63 17.84 -62.46
N THR A 311 -35.39 18.81 -61.95
CA THR A 311 -34.98 20.21 -61.84
C THR A 311 -34.29 20.49 -60.50
N ASP A 312 -33.45 21.52 -60.42
CA ASP A 312 -32.81 21.97 -59.17
C ASP A 312 -33.86 22.32 -58.09
N THR A 313 -35.00 22.88 -58.48
CA THR A 313 -36.09 23.21 -57.56
C THR A 313 -36.79 21.97 -57.01
N ALA A 314 -37.14 21.01 -57.87
CA ALA A 314 -37.77 19.77 -57.46
C ALA A 314 -36.84 18.92 -56.58
N TRP A 315 -35.54 18.91 -56.89
CA TRP A 315 -34.53 18.26 -56.07
C TRP A 315 -34.44 18.87 -54.67
N LYS A 316 -34.34 20.21 -54.55
CA LYS A 316 -34.32 20.89 -53.24
C LYS A 316 -35.57 20.61 -52.41
N GLU A 317 -36.75 20.59 -53.03
CA GLU A 317 -38.00 20.27 -52.32
C GLU A 317 -38.03 18.82 -51.81
N LEU A 318 -37.54 17.86 -52.60
CA LEU A 318 -37.41 16.46 -52.17
C LEU A 318 -36.40 16.31 -51.04
N SER A 319 -35.22 16.92 -51.17
CA SER A 319 -34.19 16.91 -50.13
C SER A 319 -34.67 17.53 -48.82
N ALA A 320 -35.35 18.69 -48.88
CA ALA A 320 -35.89 19.35 -47.68
C ALA A 320 -36.95 18.48 -46.97
N LYS A 321 -37.82 17.79 -47.72
CA LYS A 321 -38.80 16.85 -47.15
C LYS A 321 -38.12 15.62 -46.55
N ALA A 322 -37.12 15.06 -47.22
CA ALA A 322 -36.34 13.93 -46.73
C ALA A 322 -35.59 14.26 -45.43
N GLU A 323 -34.94 15.43 -45.38
CA GLU A 323 -34.28 15.93 -44.18
C GLU A 323 -35.26 16.11 -43.01
N GLY A 324 -36.46 16.65 -43.27
CA GLY A 324 -37.52 16.75 -42.27
C GLY A 324 -37.94 15.39 -41.68
N ILE A 325 -38.09 14.37 -42.53
CA ILE A 325 -38.44 12.99 -42.11
C ILE A 325 -37.30 12.36 -41.30
N LEU A 326 -36.06 12.49 -41.76
CA LEU A 326 -34.88 11.92 -41.08
C LEU A 326 -34.61 12.62 -39.75
N ALA A 327 -34.76 13.94 -39.67
CA ALA A 327 -34.65 14.70 -38.43
C ALA A 327 -35.73 14.29 -37.43
N TRP A 328 -36.97 14.09 -37.89
CA TRP A 328 -38.06 13.59 -37.06
C TRP A 328 -37.76 12.18 -36.51
N GLN A 329 -37.27 11.26 -37.35
CA GLN A 329 -36.92 9.90 -36.95
C GLN A 329 -35.75 9.89 -35.96
N SER A 330 -34.69 10.66 -36.24
CA SER A 330 -33.53 10.78 -35.35
C SER A 330 -33.92 11.26 -33.96
N LYS A 331 -34.83 12.24 -33.86
CA LYS A 331 -35.36 12.73 -32.58
C LYS A 331 -36.18 11.66 -31.83
N ARG A 332 -36.88 10.77 -32.53
CA ARG A 332 -37.55 9.60 -31.91
C ARG A 332 -36.53 8.59 -31.38
N ASP A 333 -35.52 8.26 -32.17
CA ASP A 333 -34.57 7.18 -31.87
C ASP A 333 -33.54 7.56 -30.80
N THR A 334 -33.22 8.85 -30.67
CA THR A 334 -32.34 9.38 -29.61
C THR A 334 -33.06 9.65 -28.28
N HIS A 335 -34.38 9.52 -28.25
CA HIS A 335 -35.17 9.77 -27.04
C HIS A 335 -34.93 8.68 -25.98
N ALA A 336 -34.92 9.07 -24.69
CA ALA A 336 -34.71 8.14 -23.56
C ALA A 336 -35.71 6.96 -23.54
N LEU A 337 -36.93 7.21 -24.03
CA LEU A 337 -38.04 6.25 -24.08
C LEU A 337 -38.23 5.54 -25.43
N HIS A 338 -37.28 5.61 -26.35
CA HIS A 338 -37.45 5.05 -27.71
C HIS A 338 -37.78 3.55 -27.71
N ALA A 339 -37.20 2.77 -26.78
CA ALA A 339 -37.38 1.32 -26.69
C ALA A 339 -38.80 0.89 -26.31
N VAL A 340 -39.53 1.76 -25.61
CA VAL A 340 -40.90 1.49 -25.12
C VAL A 340 -41.96 2.34 -25.82
N ALA A 341 -41.57 3.09 -26.85
CA ALA A 341 -42.40 4.09 -27.53
C ALA A 341 -43.79 3.56 -27.93
N ASP A 342 -43.88 2.32 -28.40
CA ASP A 342 -45.12 1.71 -28.89
C ASP A 342 -46.11 1.35 -27.76
N THR A 343 -45.61 1.23 -26.52
CA THR A 343 -46.41 0.89 -25.33
C THR A 343 -46.73 2.10 -24.44
N LEU A 344 -46.15 3.28 -24.73
CA LEU A 344 -46.33 4.48 -23.89
C LEU A 344 -47.78 5.00 -23.82
N SER A 345 -48.58 4.74 -24.86
CA SER A 345 -49.99 5.13 -24.92
C SER A 345 -50.88 4.22 -24.06
N THR A 346 -50.45 2.99 -23.78
CA THR A 346 -51.21 2.02 -22.98
C THR A 346 -50.88 2.08 -21.49
N VAL A 347 -49.82 2.78 -21.10
CA VAL A 347 -49.48 3.01 -19.69
C VAL A 347 -50.53 3.94 -19.07
N SER A 348 -51.17 3.49 -17.99
CA SER A 348 -52.18 4.29 -17.28
C SER A 348 -51.52 5.28 -16.33
N ASP A 349 -52.15 6.45 -16.14
CA ASP A 349 -51.68 7.42 -15.13
C ASP A 349 -51.88 6.88 -13.70
N GLU A 350 -52.86 5.99 -13.50
CA GLU A 350 -53.12 5.31 -12.22
C GLU A 350 -51.96 4.40 -11.80
N GLU A 351 -51.30 3.70 -12.73
CA GLU A 351 -50.13 2.88 -12.43
C GLU A 351 -48.92 3.73 -12.03
N LEU A 352 -48.74 4.88 -12.69
CA LEU A 352 -47.69 5.84 -12.34
C LEU A 352 -47.96 6.50 -10.98
N ASP A 353 -49.23 6.81 -10.67
CA ASP A 353 -49.63 7.32 -9.36
C ASP A 353 -49.37 6.27 -8.26
N ALA A 354 -49.63 4.99 -8.54
CA ALA A 354 -49.37 3.90 -7.61
C ALA A 354 -47.86 3.72 -7.33
N LEU A 355 -47.00 3.88 -8.34
CA LEU A 355 -45.54 3.86 -8.16
C LEU A 355 -45.07 5.02 -7.28
N GLU A 356 -45.55 6.24 -7.55
CA GLU A 356 -45.18 7.42 -6.76
C GLU A 356 -45.71 7.34 -5.32
N ALA A 357 -46.93 6.83 -5.13
CA ALA A 357 -47.52 6.59 -3.83
C ALA A 357 -46.70 5.58 -3.02
N ALA A 358 -46.28 4.47 -3.64
CA ALA A 358 -45.40 3.50 -3.00
C ALA A 358 -44.09 4.16 -2.56
N SER A 359 -43.41 4.90 -3.45
CA SER A 359 -42.16 5.61 -3.11
C SER A 359 -42.33 6.60 -1.96
N ARG A 360 -43.49 7.28 -1.88
CA ARG A 360 -43.79 8.21 -0.78
C ARG A 360 -44.08 7.49 0.54
N GLU A 361 -44.75 6.35 0.49
CA GLU A 361 -45.00 5.50 1.64
C GLU A 361 -43.69 4.98 2.24
N ASP A 362 -42.77 4.46 1.41
CA ASP A 362 -41.45 4.05 1.87
C ASP A 362 -40.69 5.23 2.49
N LEU A 363 -40.65 6.39 1.81
CA LEU A 363 -39.97 7.59 2.33
C LEU A 363 -40.53 8.06 3.68
N SER A 364 -41.80 7.81 3.98
CA SER A 364 -42.41 8.15 5.28
C SER A 364 -41.81 7.36 6.44
N LEU A 365 -41.28 6.16 6.18
CA LEU A 365 -40.64 5.30 7.18
C LEU A 365 -39.22 5.77 7.54
N LYS A 366 -38.64 6.71 6.78
CA LYS A 366 -37.29 7.22 6.97
C LYS A 366 -36.99 7.61 8.41
N GLY A 367 -37.89 8.39 9.04
CA GLY A 367 -37.70 8.86 10.41
C GLY A 367 -37.55 7.71 11.41
N THR A 368 -38.38 6.68 11.29
CA THR A 368 -38.32 5.50 12.17
C THR A 368 -37.04 4.69 11.93
N LEU A 369 -36.67 4.47 10.66
CA LEU A 369 -35.48 3.69 10.31
C LEU A 369 -34.18 4.41 10.69
N ASP A 370 -34.12 5.74 10.56
CA ASP A 370 -32.96 6.52 10.98
C ASP A 370 -32.76 6.44 12.51
N VAL A 371 -33.84 6.37 13.31
CA VAL A 371 -33.76 6.14 14.76
C VAL A 371 -33.28 4.71 15.08
N ILE A 372 -33.68 3.70 14.31
CA ILE A 372 -33.16 2.32 14.46
C ILE A 372 -31.66 2.28 14.13
N ALA A 373 -31.19 3.03 13.13
CA ALA A 373 -29.76 3.16 12.83
C ALA A 373 -29.00 3.87 13.96
N GLU A 374 -29.58 4.91 14.57
CA GLU A 374 -29.01 5.53 15.78
C GLU A 374 -28.96 4.55 16.97
N LEU A 375 -29.95 3.67 17.10
CA LEU A 375 -29.97 2.63 18.12
C LEU A 375 -28.85 1.61 17.88
N GLU A 376 -28.63 1.15 16.64
CA GLU A 376 -27.47 0.31 16.29
C GLU A 376 -26.15 1.02 16.64
N ARG A 377 -26.03 2.31 16.32
CA ARG A 377 -24.86 3.13 16.67
C ARG A 377 -24.61 3.12 18.18
N LEU A 378 -25.65 3.27 19.00
CA LEU A 378 -25.52 3.25 20.46
C LEU A 378 -25.02 1.90 20.98
N VAL A 379 -25.57 0.79 20.48
CA VAL A 379 -25.13 -0.56 20.89
C VAL A 379 -23.68 -0.83 20.46
N LEU A 380 -23.30 -0.41 19.25
CA LEU A 380 -21.92 -0.51 18.77
C LEU A 380 -20.95 0.33 19.61
N TYR A 381 -21.35 1.55 19.97
CA TYR A 381 -20.57 2.41 20.85
C TYR A 381 -20.43 1.81 22.25
N GLN A 382 -21.52 1.26 22.81
CA GLN A 382 -21.46 0.53 24.08
C GLN A 382 -20.44 -0.63 24.01
N ARG A 383 -20.46 -1.43 22.94
CA ARG A 383 -19.56 -2.58 22.79
C ARG A 383 -18.10 -2.17 22.60
N TRP A 384 -17.83 -1.19 21.74
CA TRP A 384 -16.48 -0.95 21.20
C TRP A 384 -15.81 0.33 21.68
N LEU A 385 -16.55 1.37 22.07
CA LEU A 385 -15.98 2.72 22.25
C LEU A 385 -14.92 2.78 23.35
N LEU A 386 -15.14 2.12 24.49
CA LEU A 386 -14.16 2.06 25.58
C LEU A 386 -12.88 1.30 25.18
N VAL A 387 -13.03 0.19 24.47
CA VAL A 387 -11.90 -0.62 23.99
C VAL A 387 -11.12 0.15 22.92
N PHE A 388 -11.83 0.80 21.99
CA PHE A 388 -11.25 1.65 20.95
C PHE A 388 -10.49 2.82 21.56
N ALA A 389 -11.10 3.57 22.48
CA ALA A 389 -10.45 4.69 23.15
C ALA A 389 -9.19 4.24 23.92
N ASN A 390 -9.22 3.10 24.60
CA ASN A 390 -8.03 2.52 25.21
C ASN A 390 -6.95 2.19 24.18
N ASN A 391 -7.28 1.79 22.96
CA ASN A 391 -6.30 1.53 21.90
C ASN A 391 -5.92 2.78 21.08
N PHE A 392 -6.49 3.94 21.38
CA PHE A 392 -6.23 5.20 20.66
C PHE A 392 -5.56 6.24 21.56
N ILE A 393 -6.12 6.47 22.76
CA ILE A 393 -5.64 7.48 23.72
C ILE A 393 -4.42 6.98 24.49
N SER A 394 -4.42 5.72 24.97
CA SER A 394 -3.39 5.22 25.90
C SER A 394 -2.62 3.98 25.42
N MET A 395 -3.20 3.12 24.58
CA MET A 395 -2.60 1.89 24.04
C MET A 395 -1.99 0.90 25.06
N PRO A 396 -2.60 0.63 26.23
CA PRO A 396 -2.01 -0.28 27.22
C PRO A 396 -1.96 -1.74 26.72
N SER A 397 -2.84 -2.10 25.78
CA SER A 397 -2.93 -3.46 25.22
C SER A 397 -1.66 -3.91 24.50
N LEU A 398 -0.85 -2.99 23.96
CA LEU A 398 0.46 -3.33 23.36
C LEU A 398 1.48 -3.83 24.40
N TYR A 399 1.28 -3.51 25.67
CA TYR A 399 2.21 -3.80 26.77
C TYR A 399 1.74 -4.93 27.67
N LEU A 400 0.47 -5.36 27.55
CA LEU A 400 -0.16 -6.33 28.45
C LEU A 400 -0.30 -7.71 27.78
N PRO A 401 0.30 -8.78 28.35
CA PRO A 401 0.34 -10.09 27.67
C PRO A 401 -1.01 -10.81 27.58
N LYS A 402 -2.02 -10.35 28.34
CA LYS A 402 -3.35 -10.95 28.42
C LYS A 402 -4.39 -10.24 27.53
N ARG A 403 -4.03 -9.12 26.90
CA ARG A 403 -4.91 -8.34 26.03
C ARG A 403 -4.26 -8.24 24.66
N ARG A 404 -5.07 -8.25 23.60
CA ARG A 404 -4.61 -7.94 22.24
C ARG A 404 -4.92 -6.49 21.94
N ALA A 405 -4.01 -5.80 21.27
CA ALA A 405 -4.29 -4.47 20.75
C ALA A 405 -5.18 -4.55 19.50
N LEU A 406 -6.05 -3.57 19.29
CA LEU A 406 -6.99 -3.60 18.15
C LEU A 406 -6.28 -3.50 16.80
N MET A 407 -5.10 -2.91 16.73
CA MET A 407 -4.28 -2.85 15.51
C MET A 407 -3.53 -4.17 15.19
N GLU A 408 -3.65 -5.20 16.04
CA GLU A 408 -3.06 -6.52 15.78
C GLU A 408 -3.91 -7.32 14.79
N ARG A 409 -3.26 -7.90 13.78
CA ARG A 409 -3.90 -8.80 12.80
C ARG A 409 -3.70 -10.28 13.08
N GLY A 410 -2.97 -10.65 14.13
CA GLY A 410 -2.78 -12.07 14.45
C GLY A 410 -1.44 -12.40 15.08
N THR A 411 -0.94 -13.60 14.80
CA THR A 411 0.30 -14.14 15.35
C THR A 411 1.00 -15.04 14.36
N LEU A 412 2.27 -14.75 14.09
CA LEU A 412 3.14 -15.55 13.23
C LEU A 412 3.95 -16.55 14.06
N ILE A 413 4.04 -17.80 13.59
CA ILE A 413 4.99 -18.80 14.07
C ILE A 413 6.00 -19.09 12.97
N LEU A 414 7.27 -18.77 13.24
CA LEU A 414 8.35 -18.88 12.27
C LEU A 414 9.67 -19.16 12.98
N ALA A 415 10.49 -20.09 12.46
CA ALA A 415 11.83 -20.39 12.98
C ALA A 415 11.86 -20.66 14.51
N GLY A 416 10.91 -21.48 15.00
CA GLY A 416 10.79 -21.85 16.42
C GLY A 416 10.41 -20.69 17.36
N ARG A 417 9.88 -19.59 16.81
CA ARG A 417 9.51 -18.38 17.54
C ARG A 417 8.05 -18.01 17.29
N LYS A 418 7.42 -17.45 18.30
CA LYS A 418 6.08 -16.86 18.24
C LYS A 418 6.22 -15.34 18.22
N TYR A 419 5.60 -14.70 17.23
CA TYR A 419 5.53 -13.26 17.03
C TYR A 419 4.08 -12.83 17.24
N THR A 420 3.78 -12.14 18.34
CA THR A 420 2.40 -11.86 18.75
C THR A 420 1.84 -10.56 18.20
N LEU A 421 2.69 -9.68 17.66
CA LEU A 421 2.29 -8.42 17.05
C LEU A 421 2.49 -8.50 15.53
N SER A 422 1.42 -8.24 14.79
CA SER A 422 1.43 -8.07 13.34
C SER A 422 0.45 -6.97 12.96
N VAL A 423 0.78 -6.13 11.98
CA VAL A 423 -0.07 -5.02 11.53
C VAL A 423 -0.34 -5.17 10.04
N LEU A 424 -1.52 -4.73 9.59
CA LEU A 424 -1.89 -4.79 8.18
C LEU A 424 -1.01 -3.83 7.35
N VAL A 425 -0.56 -4.28 6.19
CA VAL A 425 0.21 -3.47 5.24
C VAL A 425 -0.54 -3.41 3.92
N LYS A 426 -1.03 -2.22 3.53
CA LYS A 426 -1.66 -2.02 2.23
C LYS A 426 -0.63 -1.84 1.12
N ASP A 427 0.33 -0.94 1.34
CA ASP A 427 1.42 -0.66 0.42
C ASP A 427 2.76 -0.99 1.09
N ARG A 428 3.36 -2.09 0.67
CA ARG A 428 4.68 -2.54 1.15
C ARG A 428 5.79 -1.55 0.80
N ALA A 429 5.76 -0.93 -0.37
CA ALA A 429 6.84 -0.04 -0.80
C ALA A 429 6.88 1.20 0.10
N ALA A 430 5.73 1.87 0.28
CA ALA A 430 5.61 3.02 1.19
C ALA A 430 5.94 2.62 2.64
N HIS A 431 5.39 1.50 3.12
CA HIS A 431 5.60 1.04 4.49
C HIS A 431 7.06 0.65 4.77
N SER A 432 7.74 -0.01 3.82
CA SER A 432 9.14 -0.41 3.96
C SER A 432 10.11 0.78 3.87
N ALA A 433 9.79 1.80 3.07
CA ALA A 433 10.56 3.04 3.01
C ALA A 433 10.53 3.80 4.35
N LEU A 434 9.37 3.90 4.99
CA LEU A 434 9.23 4.55 6.30
C LEU A 434 9.93 3.74 7.39
N THR A 435 9.64 2.44 7.47
CA THR A 435 10.23 1.57 8.50
C THR A 435 11.73 1.34 8.35
N GLY A 436 12.28 1.48 7.13
CA GLY A 436 13.72 1.43 6.88
C GLY A 436 14.52 2.52 7.60
N GLN A 437 13.89 3.65 7.92
CA GLN A 437 14.47 4.73 8.73
C GLN A 437 14.52 4.38 10.22
N GLY A 438 13.75 3.36 10.64
CA GLY A 438 13.66 2.90 12.02
C GLY A 438 14.82 2.01 12.46
N THR A 439 14.78 1.63 13.74
CA THR A 439 15.81 0.79 14.40
C THR A 439 15.31 -0.63 14.70
N THR A 440 14.11 -0.98 14.25
CA THR A 440 13.46 -2.27 14.49
C THR A 440 13.58 -3.16 13.25
N CYS A 441 13.87 -4.45 13.44
CA CYS A 441 13.88 -5.42 12.36
C CYS A 441 12.43 -5.82 12.04
N ILE A 442 12.03 -5.78 10.77
CA ILE A 442 10.64 -6.03 10.36
C ILE A 442 10.61 -7.07 9.26
N LEU A 443 9.71 -8.05 9.40
CA LEU A 443 9.38 -9.01 8.37
C LEU A 443 8.09 -8.56 7.69
N TYR A 444 8.10 -8.50 6.37
CA TYR A 444 6.88 -8.46 5.59
C TYR A 444 6.52 -9.89 5.23
N VAL A 445 5.28 -10.25 5.51
CA VAL A 445 4.79 -11.63 5.38
C VAL A 445 3.48 -11.59 4.62
N LYS A 446 3.43 -12.30 3.50
CA LYS A 446 2.19 -12.57 2.78
C LYS A 446 1.46 -13.72 3.47
N VAL A 447 0.24 -13.45 3.92
CA VAL A 447 -0.67 -14.43 4.50
C VAL A 447 -1.58 -14.94 3.38
N LEU A 448 -1.65 -16.25 3.24
CA LEU A 448 -2.45 -16.94 2.24
C LEU A 448 -3.55 -17.74 2.97
N PRO A 449 -4.80 -17.23 2.99
CA PRO A 449 -5.93 -17.95 3.56
C PRO A 449 -6.14 -19.30 2.87
N LYS A 450 -6.56 -20.32 3.64
CA LYS A 450 -6.85 -21.66 3.10
C LYS A 450 -8.09 -21.69 2.22
N ASP A 451 -9.04 -20.78 2.46
CA ASP A 451 -10.35 -20.75 1.81
C ASP A 451 -10.34 -20.13 0.39
N GLY A 452 -9.16 -19.94 -0.21
CA GLY A 452 -9.02 -19.32 -1.53
C GLY A 452 -9.30 -17.82 -1.57
N ALA A 453 -9.58 -17.20 -0.42
CA ALA A 453 -9.71 -15.75 -0.30
C ALA A 453 -8.40 -15.03 -0.66
N GLU A 454 -8.50 -13.77 -1.09
CA GLU A 454 -7.34 -12.97 -1.46
C GLU A 454 -6.35 -12.85 -0.29
N GLY A 455 -5.08 -13.18 -0.56
CA GLY A 455 -4.02 -13.07 0.44
C GLY A 455 -3.67 -11.62 0.74
N TYR A 456 -3.43 -11.31 2.00
CA TYR A 456 -3.04 -9.98 2.47
C TYR A 456 -1.61 -9.97 3.03
N GLU A 457 -1.02 -8.79 3.17
CA GLU A 457 0.34 -8.64 3.68
C GLU A 457 0.34 -8.01 5.09
N VAL A 458 1.21 -8.52 5.95
CA VAL A 458 1.39 -8.02 7.32
C VAL A 458 2.84 -7.71 7.61
N ALA A 459 3.07 -6.66 8.40
CA ALA A 459 4.38 -6.32 8.95
C ALA A 459 4.51 -6.88 10.37
N VAL A 460 5.59 -7.63 10.61
CA VAL A 460 5.86 -8.34 11.88
C VAL A 460 7.20 -7.85 12.44
N PRO A 461 7.21 -7.11 13.56
CA PRO A 461 8.45 -6.67 14.19
C PRO A 461 9.16 -7.84 14.90
N VAL A 462 10.46 -7.99 14.61
CA VAL A 462 11.36 -8.94 15.26
C VAL A 462 12.10 -8.23 16.37
N THR A 463 11.71 -8.51 17.61
CA THR A 463 12.15 -7.74 18.78
C THR A 463 13.12 -8.49 19.67
N ALA A 464 13.18 -9.83 19.55
CA ALA A 464 14.11 -10.69 20.28
C ALA A 464 14.60 -11.88 19.42
N GLY A 465 15.79 -12.41 19.75
CA GLY A 465 16.40 -13.54 19.06
C GLY A 465 17.47 -13.12 18.05
N ARG A 466 17.60 -13.88 16.93
CA ARG A 466 18.57 -13.64 15.85
C ARG A 466 17.86 -13.35 14.52
N SER A 467 18.33 -12.37 13.76
CA SER A 467 17.73 -12.00 12.46
C SER A 467 18.31 -12.79 11.26
N THR A 468 19.47 -13.42 11.44
CA THR A 468 20.23 -14.10 10.36
C THR A 468 19.44 -15.22 9.67
N GLU A 469 18.70 -16.02 10.43
CA GLU A 469 17.89 -17.16 9.93
C GLU A 469 16.57 -16.74 9.27
N LEU A 470 16.25 -15.45 9.28
CA LEU A 470 15.03 -14.89 8.70
C LEU A 470 15.37 -14.39 7.31
N VAL A 471 14.97 -15.16 6.29
CA VAL A 471 15.26 -14.91 4.87
C VAL A 471 13.96 -14.84 4.09
N VAL A 472 13.99 -14.14 2.96
CA VAL A 472 12.88 -14.11 2.00
C VAL A 472 12.60 -15.52 1.49
N GLY A 473 11.33 -15.87 1.32
CA GLY A 473 10.86 -17.19 0.91
C GLY A 473 10.68 -18.18 2.06
N LYS A 474 11.10 -17.85 3.29
CA LYS A 474 10.89 -18.73 4.45
C LYS A 474 9.39 -18.84 4.76
N ARG A 475 8.92 -20.07 4.93
CA ARG A 475 7.53 -20.38 5.25
C ARG A 475 7.31 -20.49 6.75
N GLY A 476 6.13 -20.07 7.20
CA GLY A 476 5.65 -20.19 8.57
C GLY A 476 4.14 -20.35 8.58
N VAL A 477 3.57 -20.33 9.79
CA VAL A 477 2.12 -20.43 10.00
C VAL A 477 1.63 -19.16 10.65
N PHE A 478 0.55 -18.59 10.13
CA PHE A 478 -0.09 -17.39 10.67
C PHE A 478 -1.45 -17.76 11.26
N TYR A 479 -1.74 -17.21 12.45
CA TYR A 479 -3.03 -17.33 13.10
C TYR A 479 -3.66 -15.95 13.16
N ASP A 480 -4.83 -15.76 12.55
CA ASP A 480 -5.57 -14.49 12.63
C ASP A 480 -6.05 -14.24 14.08
N VAL A 481 -6.69 -13.09 14.31
CA VAL A 481 -7.30 -12.71 15.60
C VAL A 481 -8.33 -13.75 16.06
N ASP A 482 -9.08 -14.31 15.11
CA ASP A 482 -10.08 -15.37 15.34
C ASP A 482 -9.46 -16.77 15.51
N GLY A 483 -8.14 -16.89 15.39
CA GLY A 483 -7.42 -18.16 15.54
C GLY A 483 -7.42 -19.04 14.28
N VAL A 484 -7.94 -18.56 13.16
CA VAL A 484 -7.91 -19.26 11.87
C VAL A 484 -6.48 -19.37 11.36
N GLU A 485 -6.09 -20.59 10.98
CA GLU A 485 -4.74 -20.92 10.52
C GLU A 485 -4.58 -20.68 9.02
N SER A 486 -3.53 -19.94 8.65
CA SER A 486 -3.18 -19.60 7.27
C SER A 486 -1.69 -19.81 7.00
N ASP A 487 -1.35 -20.06 5.73
CA ASP A 487 0.04 -20.16 5.31
C ASP A 487 0.69 -18.78 5.28
N ALA A 488 1.94 -18.69 5.72
CA ALA A 488 2.70 -17.44 5.72
C ALA A 488 4.02 -17.58 4.98
N ILE A 489 4.34 -16.62 4.12
CA ILE A 489 5.59 -16.56 3.36
C ILE A 489 6.25 -15.20 3.57
N VAL A 490 7.51 -15.20 4.01
CA VAL A 490 8.30 -13.97 4.14
C VAL A 490 8.63 -13.41 2.77
N THR A 491 8.15 -12.21 2.47
CA THR A 491 8.36 -11.53 1.17
C THR A 491 9.54 -10.57 1.20
N GLN A 492 9.74 -9.88 2.33
CA GLN A 492 10.83 -8.91 2.50
C GLN A 492 11.28 -8.87 3.96
N VAL A 493 12.57 -8.58 4.17
CA VAL A 493 13.17 -8.43 5.49
C VAL A 493 13.92 -7.10 5.58
N VAL A 494 13.45 -6.19 6.43
CA VAL A 494 14.19 -4.97 6.78
C VAL A 494 15.11 -5.29 7.95
N ARG A 495 16.40 -5.46 7.65
CA ARG A 495 17.39 -5.92 8.63
C ARG A 495 17.90 -4.78 9.51
N GLN A 496 17.61 -4.87 10.79
CA GLN A 496 18.23 -4.07 11.87
C GLN A 496 18.73 -5.03 12.97
N PRO A 497 19.74 -4.67 13.78
CA PRO A 497 20.23 -5.52 14.85
C PRO A 497 19.13 -5.81 15.87
N VAL A 498 18.88 -7.09 16.17
CA VAL A 498 17.86 -7.52 17.15
C VAL A 498 18.48 -7.71 18.54
N SER A 499 19.79 -8.01 18.61
CA SER A 499 20.54 -8.17 19.85
C SER A 499 21.88 -7.44 19.82
N LEU A 500 22.42 -7.13 21.00
CA LEU A 500 23.72 -6.45 21.13
C LEU A 500 24.84 -7.29 20.51
N TRP A 501 24.80 -8.60 20.74
CA TRP A 501 25.75 -9.55 20.16
C TRP A 501 25.74 -9.51 18.63
N GLU A 502 24.55 -9.53 18.02
CA GLU A 502 24.40 -9.43 16.57
C GLU A 502 24.96 -8.12 16.02
N SER A 503 24.76 -6.99 16.72
CA SER A 503 25.36 -5.71 16.31
C SER A 503 26.89 -5.71 16.36
N MET A 504 27.47 -6.36 17.38
CA MET A 504 28.93 -6.47 17.52
C MET A 504 29.55 -7.39 16.47
N THR A 505 28.85 -8.44 16.03
CA THR A 505 29.37 -9.41 15.06
C THR A 505 29.05 -9.08 13.60
N MET A 506 28.07 -8.19 13.34
CA MET A 506 27.66 -7.82 11.98
C MET A 506 28.78 -7.32 11.07
N PRO A 507 29.74 -6.48 11.52
CA PRO A 507 30.87 -6.06 10.69
C PRO A 507 31.70 -7.25 10.16
N PHE A 508 31.96 -8.25 11.00
CA PHE A 508 32.71 -9.44 10.60
C PHE A 508 31.92 -10.34 9.65
N MET A 509 30.61 -10.47 9.85
CA MET A 509 29.76 -11.21 8.90
C MET A 509 29.76 -10.57 7.51
N ARG A 510 29.80 -9.23 7.43
CA ARG A 510 29.91 -8.51 6.15
C ARG A 510 31.26 -8.71 5.48
N ILE A 511 32.35 -8.67 6.27
CA ILE A 511 33.70 -8.94 5.75
C ILE A 511 33.80 -10.38 5.25
N GLY A 512 33.29 -11.35 6.00
CA GLY A 512 33.23 -12.76 5.58
C GLY A 512 32.44 -12.94 4.28
N ALA A 513 31.25 -12.35 4.18
CA ALA A 513 30.43 -12.41 2.97
C ALA A 513 31.12 -11.74 1.76
N PHE A 514 31.84 -10.63 1.97
CA PHE A 514 32.62 -9.98 0.93
C PHE A 514 33.80 -10.85 0.45
N ILE A 515 34.50 -11.51 1.38
CA ILE A 515 35.59 -12.44 1.05
C ILE A 515 35.04 -13.65 0.29
N SER A 516 33.99 -14.30 0.79
CA SER A 516 33.33 -15.41 0.10
C SER A 516 32.86 -15.00 -1.29
N GLY A 517 32.22 -13.84 -1.44
CA GLY A 517 31.80 -13.34 -2.76
C GLY A 517 32.96 -13.03 -3.70
N LYS A 518 34.15 -12.65 -3.19
CA LYS A 518 35.36 -12.52 -4.00
C LYS A 518 35.96 -13.88 -4.38
N VAL A 519 35.94 -14.85 -3.46
CA VAL A 519 36.39 -16.23 -3.73
C VAL A 519 35.48 -16.90 -4.74
N GLU A 520 34.16 -16.72 -4.63
CA GLU A 520 33.17 -17.20 -5.61
C GLU A 520 33.36 -16.52 -6.97
N LYS A 521 33.63 -15.21 -7.00
CA LYS A 521 33.96 -14.51 -8.25
C LYS A 521 35.28 -14.98 -8.86
N LEU A 522 36.30 -15.22 -8.04
CA LEU A 522 37.59 -15.77 -8.49
C LEU A 522 37.46 -17.22 -8.98
N ALA A 523 36.64 -18.03 -8.32
CA ALA A 523 36.33 -19.39 -8.76
C ALA A 523 35.47 -19.41 -10.04
N ALA A 524 34.60 -18.41 -10.22
CA ALA A 524 33.81 -18.24 -11.44
C ALA A 524 34.62 -17.63 -12.59
N SER A 525 35.65 -16.83 -12.32
CA SER A 525 36.61 -16.30 -13.29
C SER A 525 37.83 -17.23 -13.39
N GLY A 526 37.65 -18.42 -13.93
CA GLY A 526 38.73 -19.40 -14.10
C GLY A 526 39.85 -18.95 -15.06
N GLU A 527 41.09 -19.05 -14.57
CA GLU A 527 42.41 -19.21 -15.22
C GLU A 527 42.95 -18.17 -16.22
N LYS A 528 42.16 -17.50 -17.06
CA LYS A 528 42.77 -16.70 -18.16
C LYS A 528 43.40 -15.35 -17.78
N GLU A 529 42.96 -14.71 -16.70
CA GLU A 529 43.52 -13.40 -16.28
C GLU A 529 44.74 -13.53 -15.36
N PHE A 530 44.92 -14.69 -14.72
CA PHE A 530 45.96 -14.89 -13.71
C PHE A 530 47.33 -15.26 -14.34
N ASP A 531 47.33 -16.02 -15.43
CA ASP A 531 48.57 -16.39 -16.15
C ASP A 531 49.20 -15.19 -16.86
N SER A 532 48.38 -14.33 -17.51
CA SER A 532 48.90 -13.16 -18.24
C SER A 532 49.52 -12.09 -17.33
N SER A 533 49.09 -12.03 -16.07
CA SER A 533 49.59 -11.06 -15.09
C SER A 533 50.86 -11.54 -14.38
N LEU A 534 51.10 -12.85 -14.31
CA LEU A 534 52.34 -13.43 -13.78
C LEU A 534 53.51 -13.38 -14.77
N GLU A 535 53.27 -13.60 -16.07
CA GLU A 535 54.33 -13.53 -17.08
C GLU A 535 54.92 -12.12 -17.26
N GLN A 536 54.09 -11.08 -17.11
CA GLN A 536 54.56 -9.69 -17.22
C GLN A 536 55.36 -9.22 -15.98
N GLY A 537 55.11 -9.81 -14.80
CA GLY A 537 55.81 -9.44 -13.56
C GLY A 537 57.26 -9.94 -13.49
N TYR A 538 57.61 -11.02 -14.19
CA TYR A 538 58.92 -11.66 -14.06
C TYR A 538 60.02 -10.96 -14.87
N THR A 539 59.68 -10.30 -15.99
CA THR A 539 60.67 -9.73 -16.92
C THR A 539 61.24 -8.37 -16.47
N GLN A 540 60.62 -7.69 -15.50
CA GLN A 540 61.07 -6.37 -15.04
C GLN A 540 61.86 -6.38 -13.71
N ALA A 541 62.14 -7.56 -13.13
CA ALA A 541 62.79 -7.67 -11.82
C ALA A 541 64.33 -7.80 -11.85
N VAL A 542 64.99 -7.75 -13.03
CA VAL A 542 66.43 -8.09 -13.15
C VAL A 542 67.36 -6.87 -13.34
N THR A 543 66.87 -5.63 -13.36
CA THR A 543 67.74 -4.44 -13.51
C THR A 543 67.37 -3.29 -12.57
N ALA A 544 68.37 -2.83 -11.80
CA ALA A 544 68.52 -1.56 -11.05
C ALA A 544 68.44 -1.58 -9.49
N PRO A 545 69.23 -0.71 -8.80
CA PRO A 545 69.89 -0.93 -7.49
C PRO A 545 69.18 -0.29 -6.26
N PRO A 546 69.73 -0.39 -5.02
CA PRO A 546 68.96 -0.13 -3.80
C PRO A 546 68.93 1.32 -3.30
N ALA A 547 67.73 1.67 -2.81
CA ALA A 547 67.35 2.49 -1.64
C ALA A 547 67.85 3.94 -1.47
N GLY A 548 66.88 4.87 -1.36
CA GLY A 548 67.05 6.18 -0.74
C GLY A 548 65.73 6.90 -0.44
N ALA A 549 65.45 7.05 0.86
CA ALA A 549 64.60 8.03 1.55
C ALA A 549 63.22 8.46 1.00
N ALA A 550 62.19 8.29 1.84
CA ALA A 550 60.85 8.84 1.68
C ALA A 550 60.80 10.37 1.90
N PRO A 551 59.90 11.08 1.19
CA PRO A 551 59.31 12.29 1.74
C PRO A 551 57.76 12.26 1.79
N ALA A 552 57.28 12.62 2.97
CA ALA A 552 56.13 13.42 3.41
C ALA A 552 54.85 13.59 2.55
N ALA A 553 53.75 13.63 3.32
CA ALA A 553 52.34 13.74 2.93
C ALA A 553 51.91 15.05 2.24
N ALA A 554 50.88 14.95 1.39
CA ALA A 554 50.07 16.07 0.92
C ALA A 554 48.56 15.75 1.00
N ALA A 555 47.78 16.78 1.31
CA ALA A 555 46.34 16.80 1.63
C ALA A 555 45.42 16.60 0.39
N PRO A 556 44.09 16.37 0.56
CA PRO A 556 43.23 15.81 -0.48
C PRO A 556 42.66 16.88 -1.42
N ALA A 557 42.58 16.54 -2.72
CA ALA A 557 41.85 17.31 -3.72
C ALA A 557 40.69 16.49 -4.32
N ALA A 558 39.58 17.19 -4.58
CA ALA A 558 38.29 16.68 -5.07
C ALA A 558 38.35 16.16 -6.53
N PRO A 559 37.34 15.40 -7.01
CA PRO A 559 37.45 14.61 -8.23
C PRO A 559 37.12 15.43 -9.48
N ALA A 560 37.99 15.33 -10.49
CA ALA A 560 37.70 15.76 -11.87
C ALA A 560 37.69 14.55 -12.80
N ALA A 561 36.70 14.53 -13.68
CA ALA A 561 36.43 13.51 -14.68
C ALA A 561 37.49 13.49 -15.79
N GLY A 562 37.74 12.30 -16.36
CA GLY A 562 38.25 12.18 -17.73
C GLY A 562 39.37 11.14 -17.94
N GLY A 563 39.04 10.07 -18.68
CA GLY A 563 39.95 9.53 -19.68
C GLY A 563 40.80 8.31 -19.29
N LEU A 564 40.73 7.29 -20.15
CA LEU A 564 41.46 6.02 -20.13
C LEU A 564 43.00 6.14 -20.21
N ALA A 565 43.56 7.35 -20.25
CA ALA A 565 45.01 7.60 -20.29
C ALA A 565 45.65 7.69 -18.89
N GLY A 566 44.88 7.97 -17.83
CA GLY A 566 45.38 8.02 -16.46
C GLY A 566 45.60 6.66 -15.80
N VAL A 567 45.04 5.58 -16.36
CA VAL A 567 45.08 4.23 -15.77
C VAL A 567 46.37 3.47 -16.14
N LEU A 568 46.95 3.74 -17.31
CA LEU A 568 48.17 3.05 -17.75
C LEU A 568 49.46 3.62 -17.12
N ALA A 569 49.48 4.90 -16.73
CA ALA A 569 50.60 5.47 -15.97
C ALA A 569 50.54 5.12 -14.47
N ALA A 570 49.35 4.81 -13.93
CA ALA A 570 49.18 4.40 -12.53
C ALA A 570 49.41 2.89 -12.29
N GLY A 571 49.34 2.06 -13.34
CA GLY A 571 49.55 0.61 -13.24
C GLY A 571 51.00 0.21 -12.93
N GLY A 572 51.99 0.90 -13.50
CA GLY A 572 53.41 0.56 -13.33
C GLY A 572 53.98 0.84 -11.94
N ILE A 573 53.41 1.80 -11.20
CA ILE A 573 53.88 2.18 -9.86
C ILE A 573 53.19 1.34 -8.76
N ALA A 574 51.99 0.80 -9.03
CA ALA A 574 51.27 -0.05 -8.09
C ALA A 574 51.95 -1.43 -7.88
N PHE A 575 52.55 -2.02 -8.92
CA PHE A 575 53.18 -3.34 -8.80
C PHE A 575 54.55 -3.32 -8.11
N ALA A 576 55.34 -2.24 -8.25
CA ALA A 576 56.59 -2.07 -7.50
C ALA A 576 56.34 -1.83 -5.99
N ALA A 577 55.23 -1.17 -5.64
CA ALA A 577 54.78 -1.01 -4.25
C ALA A 577 54.16 -2.30 -3.66
N LEU A 578 53.55 -3.15 -4.49
CA LEU A 578 53.03 -4.47 -4.06
C LEU A 578 54.16 -5.47 -3.79
N GLY A 579 55.25 -5.45 -4.56
CA GLY A 579 56.44 -6.28 -4.30
C GLY A 579 57.14 -5.91 -2.98
N SER A 580 57.29 -4.62 -2.69
CA SER A 580 57.95 -4.15 -1.46
C SER A 580 57.06 -4.28 -0.22
N SER A 581 55.74 -4.08 -0.34
CA SER A 581 54.79 -4.32 0.76
C SER A 581 54.61 -5.80 1.06
N LEU A 582 54.61 -6.69 0.06
CA LEU A 582 54.56 -8.14 0.29
C LEU A 582 55.86 -8.65 0.93
N ALA A 583 57.03 -8.14 0.51
CA ALA A 583 58.31 -8.43 1.16
C ALA A 583 58.40 -7.87 2.59
N PHE A 584 57.85 -6.67 2.85
CA PHE A 584 57.74 -6.08 4.18
C PHE A 584 56.75 -6.85 5.08
N ILE A 585 55.64 -7.33 4.54
CA ILE A 585 54.69 -8.21 5.24
C ILE A 585 55.33 -9.56 5.53
N LEU A 586 56.03 -10.18 4.56
CA LEU A 586 56.72 -11.46 4.75
C LEU A 586 57.89 -11.38 5.75
N THR A 587 58.61 -10.25 5.80
CA THR A 587 59.67 -10.02 6.78
C THR A 587 59.12 -9.68 8.17
N GLN A 588 58.05 -8.90 8.27
CA GLN A 588 57.34 -8.67 9.53
C GLN A 588 56.67 -9.94 10.07
N VAL A 589 56.08 -10.78 9.20
CA VAL A 589 55.48 -12.06 9.58
C VAL A 589 56.52 -13.07 10.07
N LYS A 590 57.79 -12.98 9.63
CA LYS A 590 58.90 -13.78 10.18
C LYS A 590 59.43 -13.27 11.54
N SER A 591 59.22 -12.00 11.88
CA SER A 591 59.62 -11.41 13.17
C SER A 591 58.49 -11.35 14.21
N LEU A 592 57.25 -11.63 13.82
CA LEU A 592 56.09 -11.66 14.71
C LEU A 592 56.04 -13.00 15.45
N THR A 593 56.13 -12.95 16.78
CA THR A 593 55.79 -14.13 17.58
C THR A 593 54.29 -14.41 17.44
N LEU A 594 53.85 -15.66 17.64
CA LEU A 594 52.42 -16.02 17.63
C LEU A 594 51.60 -15.09 18.55
N VAL A 595 52.22 -14.62 19.62
CA VAL A 595 51.66 -13.66 20.58
C VAL A 595 51.42 -12.30 19.94
N ASP A 596 52.33 -11.76 19.12
CA ASP A 596 52.16 -10.46 18.46
C ASP A 596 51.06 -10.50 17.40
N VAL A 597 50.94 -11.61 16.67
CA VAL A 597 49.85 -11.83 15.70
C VAL A 597 48.50 -11.89 16.40
N ILE A 598 48.40 -12.67 17.49
CA ILE A 598 47.17 -12.75 18.31
C ILE A 598 46.86 -11.39 18.94
N THR A 599 47.88 -10.64 19.36
CA THR A 599 47.75 -9.30 19.94
C THR A 599 47.18 -8.29 18.95
N ALA A 600 47.79 -8.20 17.77
CA ALA A 600 47.32 -7.33 16.69
C ALA A 600 45.88 -7.70 16.26
N ALA A 601 45.58 -8.99 16.12
CA ALA A 601 44.24 -9.47 15.79
C ALA A 601 43.19 -9.12 16.86
N THR A 602 43.55 -9.23 18.14
CA THR A 602 42.65 -8.92 19.27
C THR A 602 42.39 -7.42 19.38
N ILE A 603 43.43 -6.59 19.27
CA ILE A 603 43.28 -5.12 19.27
C ILE A 603 42.40 -4.68 18.11
N LEU A 604 42.66 -5.20 16.90
CA LEU A 604 41.84 -4.91 15.72
C LEU A 604 40.37 -5.33 15.94
N ALA A 605 40.14 -6.52 16.51
CA ALA A 605 38.81 -6.98 16.84
C ALA A 605 38.11 -6.03 17.82
N ILE A 606 38.77 -5.58 18.89
CA ILE A 606 38.20 -4.64 19.87
C ILE A 606 37.91 -3.28 19.22
N VAL A 607 38.83 -2.74 18.42
CA VAL A 607 38.66 -1.46 17.72
C VAL A 607 37.47 -1.48 16.76
N VAL A 608 37.18 -2.63 16.13
CA VAL A 608 35.99 -2.82 15.29
C VAL A 608 34.73 -3.09 16.13
N MET A 609 34.82 -3.91 17.17
CA MET A 609 33.68 -4.34 17.99
C MET A 609 33.15 -3.26 18.93
N ALA A 610 34.02 -2.45 19.56
CA ALA A 610 33.61 -1.49 20.57
C ALA A 610 32.71 -0.36 20.00
N PRO A 611 33.05 0.29 18.87
CA PRO A 611 32.14 1.25 18.23
C PRO A 611 30.85 0.59 17.73
N ALA A 612 30.92 -0.60 17.14
CA ALA A 612 29.75 -1.34 16.67
C ALA A 612 28.81 -1.78 17.80
N GLY A 613 29.38 -2.15 18.95
CA GLY A 613 28.66 -2.47 20.18
C GLY A 613 28.01 -1.24 20.80
N LEU A 614 28.71 -0.11 20.88
CA LEU A 614 28.17 1.15 21.38
C LEU A 614 27.00 1.64 20.50
N LEU A 615 27.19 1.67 19.17
CA LEU A 615 26.12 2.02 18.22
C LEU A 615 24.94 1.05 18.31
N GLY A 616 25.22 -0.26 18.44
CA GLY A 616 24.20 -1.29 18.64
C GLY A 616 23.39 -1.07 19.91
N TRP A 617 24.07 -0.80 21.02
CA TRP A 617 23.45 -0.51 22.30
C TRP A 617 22.58 0.75 22.25
N MET A 618 23.07 1.83 21.62
CA MET A 618 22.29 3.05 21.40
C MET A 618 21.05 2.79 20.54
N LYS A 619 21.20 2.04 19.44
CA LYS A 619 20.07 1.67 18.56
C LYS A 619 19.03 0.83 19.30
N LEU A 620 19.46 -0.16 20.08
CA LEU A 620 18.58 -1.05 20.83
C LEU A 620 17.78 -0.32 21.92
N ARG A 621 18.38 0.68 22.58
CA ARG A 621 17.69 1.55 23.56
C ARG A 621 16.73 2.55 22.91
N ARG A 622 16.95 2.92 21.65
CA ARG A 622 16.08 3.82 20.87
C ARG A 622 15.09 3.07 19.97
N ARG A 623 14.80 1.79 20.25
CA ARG A 623 13.83 1.02 19.47
C ARG A 623 12.41 1.52 19.73
N ASN A 624 11.71 1.77 18.64
CA ASN A 624 10.37 2.34 18.63
C ASN A 624 9.49 1.54 17.66
N LEU A 625 8.24 1.32 18.04
CA LEU A 625 7.20 0.72 17.20
C LEU A 625 6.33 1.76 16.49
N ALA A 626 6.51 3.06 16.75
CA ALA A 626 5.67 4.09 16.14
C ALA A 626 5.71 4.03 14.60
N LEU A 627 6.91 3.92 14.00
CA LEU A 627 7.08 3.81 12.54
C LEU A 627 6.42 2.56 11.93
N LEU A 628 6.24 1.49 12.72
CA LEU A 628 5.50 0.29 12.27
C LEU A 628 4.01 0.64 12.10
N LEU A 629 3.42 1.37 13.05
CA LEU A 629 2.00 1.75 12.99
C LEU A 629 1.77 2.94 12.05
N GLU A 630 2.68 3.92 12.02
CA GLU A 630 2.62 5.04 11.07
C GLU A 630 2.67 4.54 9.61
N GLY A 631 3.46 3.50 9.34
CA GLY A 631 3.48 2.85 8.03
C GLY A 631 2.12 2.24 7.64
N SER A 632 1.33 1.82 8.63
CA SER A 632 -0.04 1.32 8.43
C SER A 632 -1.11 2.43 8.42
N GLY A 633 -0.71 3.71 8.51
CA GLY A 633 -1.60 4.87 8.39
C GLY A 633 -2.01 5.53 9.71
N TRP A 634 -1.44 5.12 10.85
CA TRP A 634 -1.66 5.79 12.14
C TRP A 634 -0.89 7.10 12.24
N ALA A 635 -1.43 8.07 12.96
CA ALA A 635 -0.70 9.28 13.35
C ALA A 635 -0.43 9.23 14.86
N LEU A 636 0.83 9.01 15.25
CA LEU A 636 1.22 8.84 16.65
C LEU A 636 1.95 10.07 17.18
N ASN A 637 1.67 10.46 18.43
CA ASN A 637 2.37 11.54 19.12
C ASN A 637 3.58 11.04 19.90
N ASP A 638 3.42 9.92 20.60
CA ASP A 638 4.45 9.42 21.51
C ASP A 638 5.19 8.21 20.92
N ARG A 639 6.44 8.07 21.34
CA ARG A 639 7.32 7.01 20.92
C ARG A 639 6.95 5.76 21.72
N LEU A 640 6.35 4.79 21.05
CA LEU A 640 6.09 3.43 21.53
C LEU A 640 7.42 2.68 21.79
N MET A 641 8.10 3.07 22.87
CA MET A 641 9.42 2.58 23.21
C MET A 641 9.39 1.08 23.55
N LEU A 642 10.39 0.38 23.02
CA LEU A 642 10.50 -1.06 23.15
C LEU A 642 11.49 -1.42 24.28
N THR A 643 10.98 -1.59 25.49
CA THR A 643 11.79 -2.12 26.60
C THR A 643 12.13 -3.59 26.38
N ARG A 644 13.10 -4.12 27.15
CA ARG A 644 13.49 -5.53 27.04
C ARG A 644 12.33 -6.49 27.31
N ASP A 645 11.49 -6.18 28.28
CA ASP A 645 10.35 -7.03 28.66
C ASP A 645 9.27 -7.03 27.59
N VAL A 646 8.97 -5.85 27.02
CA VAL A 646 8.04 -5.69 25.88
C VAL A 646 8.57 -6.40 24.64
N ALA A 647 9.89 -6.34 24.40
CA ALA A 647 10.52 -7.08 23.31
C ALA A 647 10.30 -8.60 23.46
N THR A 648 10.44 -9.14 24.68
CA THR A 648 10.17 -10.56 24.94
C THR A 648 8.69 -10.92 24.93
N LEU A 649 7.80 -9.93 25.07
CA LEU A 649 6.36 -10.14 24.93
C LEU A 649 5.99 -10.34 23.46
N ILE A 650 6.54 -9.48 22.59
CA ILE A 650 6.25 -9.46 21.14
C ILE A 650 6.91 -10.64 20.42
N THR A 651 8.19 -10.91 20.66
CA THR A 651 8.89 -12.06 20.07
C THR A 651 9.41 -12.97 21.18
N ARG A 652 8.90 -14.20 21.23
CA ARG A 652 9.33 -15.19 22.23
C ARG A 652 9.57 -16.57 21.65
N ARG A 653 10.52 -17.27 22.25
CA ARG A 653 10.64 -18.73 22.11
C ARG A 653 9.79 -19.37 23.19
N PRO A 654 8.86 -20.28 22.84
CA PRO A 654 8.08 -20.98 23.85
C PRO A 654 9.04 -21.76 24.77
N LYS A 655 8.77 -21.71 26.08
CA LYS A 655 9.50 -22.54 27.04
C LYS A 655 9.06 -23.98 26.88
N LEU A 656 9.97 -24.91 27.17
CA LEU A 656 9.61 -26.32 27.27
C LEU A 656 8.55 -26.51 28.37
N PRO A 657 7.68 -27.53 28.26
CA PRO A 657 6.71 -27.87 29.30
C PRO A 657 7.40 -28.03 30.67
N LYS A 658 6.71 -27.67 31.77
CA LYS A 658 7.31 -27.60 33.12
C LYS A 658 7.98 -28.90 33.58
N ASN A 659 7.52 -30.05 33.09
CA ASN A 659 8.02 -31.37 33.46
C ASN A 659 8.90 -32.02 32.38
N ALA A 660 9.29 -31.27 31.34
CA ALA A 660 10.12 -31.80 30.27
C ALA A 660 11.58 -31.92 30.72
N ARG A 661 12.18 -33.10 30.56
CA ARG A 661 13.62 -33.32 30.74
C ARG A 661 14.33 -33.11 29.41
N VAL A 662 15.33 -32.25 29.40
CA VAL A 662 16.21 -32.09 28.23
C VAL A 662 17.34 -33.10 28.35
N ASP A 663 17.33 -34.12 27.49
CA ASP A 663 18.52 -34.91 27.27
C ASP A 663 19.56 -34.05 26.53
N ARG A 664 20.76 -33.96 27.09
CA ARG A 664 21.86 -33.17 26.50
C ARG A 664 22.73 -34.01 25.57
N SER A 665 22.50 -35.33 25.53
CA SER A 665 23.16 -36.19 24.57
C SER A 665 22.55 -35.99 23.18
N ASP A 666 23.40 -35.72 22.20
CA ASP A 666 23.00 -35.69 20.79
C ASP A 666 22.97 -37.14 20.30
N LEU A 667 21.76 -37.69 20.21
CA LEU A 667 21.54 -39.07 19.80
C LEU A 667 22.00 -39.34 18.37
N VAL A 668 22.06 -38.31 17.51
CA VAL A 668 22.57 -38.43 16.14
C VAL A 668 24.09 -38.54 16.16
N ARG A 669 24.78 -37.80 17.03
CA ARG A 669 26.24 -37.87 17.18
C ARG A 669 26.70 -39.22 17.74
N GLY A 670 25.90 -39.81 18.63
CA GLY A 670 26.10 -41.18 19.11
C GLY A 670 25.89 -42.21 18.02
N ALA A 671 24.84 -42.05 17.20
CA ALA A 671 24.55 -42.93 16.07
C ALA A 671 25.58 -42.82 14.93
N LEU A 672 26.04 -41.59 14.62
CA LEU A 672 27.05 -41.32 13.59
C LEU A 672 28.45 -41.77 14.00
N ARG A 673 28.76 -41.84 15.30
CA ARG A 673 30.02 -42.44 15.77
C ARG A 673 30.15 -43.91 15.36
N HIS A 674 29.04 -44.65 15.28
CA HIS A 674 29.05 -46.01 14.74
C HIS A 674 29.16 -46.08 13.20
N THR A 675 29.04 -44.94 12.51
CA THR A 675 29.18 -44.83 11.04
C THR A 675 30.47 -44.12 10.61
N GLN A 676 31.14 -43.40 11.52
CA GLN A 676 32.37 -42.64 11.28
C GLN A 676 33.65 -43.35 11.74
N ASP A 677 33.57 -44.59 12.23
CA ASP A 677 34.77 -45.40 12.48
C ASP A 677 35.56 -45.75 11.18
N ASP A 678 35.04 -45.35 10.00
CA ASP A 678 35.70 -45.52 8.69
C ASP A 678 36.31 -44.24 8.06
N ASP A 679 36.22 -43.05 8.69
CA ASP A 679 36.92 -41.85 8.18
C ASP A 679 37.48 -40.98 9.33
N GLU A 680 38.81 -40.85 9.37
CA GLU A 680 39.57 -40.08 10.36
C GLU A 680 39.09 -38.63 10.44
N SER A 681 38.40 -38.27 11.52
CA SER A 681 38.05 -36.87 11.81
C SER A 681 39.16 -36.20 12.65
N ASP A 682 39.91 -35.30 12.02
CA ASP A 682 40.82 -34.35 12.67
C ASP A 682 40.04 -33.30 13.48
N GLY A 683 39.66 -33.67 14.70
CA GLY A 683 38.98 -32.80 15.65
C GLY A 683 39.85 -32.50 16.87
N MET A 684 40.31 -31.25 16.99
CA MET A 684 41.12 -30.80 18.14
C MET A 684 40.41 -31.10 19.48
N SER A 685 41.07 -31.88 20.34
CA SER A 685 40.50 -32.41 21.58
C SER A 685 40.04 -31.32 22.56
N LEU A 686 39.15 -31.66 23.48
CA LEU A 686 38.67 -30.74 24.52
C LEU A 686 39.82 -30.13 25.33
N GLY A 687 40.88 -30.90 25.59
CA GLY A 687 42.09 -30.44 26.25
C GLY A 687 42.85 -29.40 25.43
N ALA A 688 42.96 -29.59 24.11
CA ALA A 688 43.58 -28.62 23.22
C ALA A 688 42.78 -27.32 23.10
N ARG A 689 41.43 -27.39 23.15
CA ARG A 689 40.57 -26.20 23.20
C ARG A 689 40.73 -25.43 24.51
N ILE A 690 40.78 -26.13 25.64
CA ILE A 690 41.02 -25.51 26.96
C ILE A 690 42.40 -24.87 27.00
N GLY A 691 43.43 -25.57 26.50
CA GLY A 691 44.79 -25.03 26.36
C GLY A 691 44.84 -23.77 25.50
N LEU A 692 44.17 -23.76 24.35
CA LEU A 692 44.09 -22.58 23.48
C LEU A 692 43.37 -21.41 24.17
N THR A 693 42.28 -21.67 24.89
CA THR A 693 41.56 -20.61 25.61
C THR A 693 42.37 -20.02 26.75
N LEU A 694 43.11 -20.84 27.50
CA LEU A 694 44.01 -20.38 28.56
C LEU A 694 45.19 -19.57 28.00
N LEU A 695 45.73 -19.98 26.86
CA LEU A 695 46.77 -19.25 26.14
C LEU A 695 46.27 -17.85 25.72
N VAL A 696 45.08 -17.76 25.14
CA VAL A 696 44.47 -16.49 24.74
C VAL A 696 44.19 -15.59 25.96
N LEU A 697 43.69 -16.17 27.05
CA LEU A 697 43.46 -15.44 28.30
C LEU A 697 44.77 -14.90 28.90
N PHE A 698 45.83 -15.73 28.88
CA PHE A 698 47.17 -15.35 29.33
C PHE A 698 47.75 -14.19 28.49
N ILE A 699 47.57 -14.21 27.17
CA ILE A 699 48.00 -13.13 26.26
C ILE A 699 47.24 -11.82 26.55
N LEU A 700 45.92 -11.91 26.76
CA LEU A 700 45.10 -10.75 27.14
C LEU A 700 45.54 -10.17 28.49
N LEU A 701 45.78 -11.00 29.50
CA LEU A 701 46.26 -10.57 30.82
C LEU A 701 47.68 -9.97 30.74
N TRP A 702 48.54 -10.50 29.88
CA TRP A 702 49.89 -9.98 29.67
C TRP A 702 49.90 -8.58 29.04
N GLN A 703 49.02 -8.32 28.07
CA GLN A 703 48.91 -7.02 27.40
C GLN A 703 48.49 -5.89 28.34
N VAL A 704 47.52 -6.15 29.23
CA VAL A 704 47.01 -5.12 30.15
C VAL A 704 47.84 -5.08 31.44
N ARG A 705 48.87 -5.93 31.59
CA ARG A 705 49.64 -6.05 32.83
C ARG A 705 50.21 -4.70 33.28
N ALA A 706 50.81 -3.93 32.37
CA ALA A 706 51.48 -2.67 32.70
C ALA A 706 50.48 -1.64 33.22
N SER A 707 49.36 -1.47 32.53
CA SER A 707 48.29 -0.54 32.91
C SER A 707 47.55 -0.99 34.17
N ILE A 708 47.36 -2.29 34.39
CA ILE A 708 46.80 -2.83 35.63
C ILE A 708 47.78 -2.62 36.79
N THR A 709 49.07 -2.88 36.61
CA THR A 709 50.09 -2.64 37.65
C THR A 709 50.20 -1.15 37.97
N GLU A 710 50.07 -0.27 36.98
CA GLU A 710 50.08 1.19 37.17
C GLU A 710 48.82 1.68 37.91
N TRP A 711 47.65 1.14 37.56
CA TRP A 711 46.40 1.40 38.28
C TRP A 711 46.41 0.87 39.72
N MET A 712 46.95 -0.34 39.95
CA MET A 712 47.03 -0.92 41.29
C MET A 712 48.07 -0.21 42.18
N CYS A 713 49.17 0.29 41.60
CA CYS A 713 50.16 1.09 42.31
C CYS A 713 49.63 2.49 42.66
N THR A 714 48.85 3.12 41.76
CA THR A 714 48.23 4.43 42.03
C THR A 714 47.13 4.37 43.09
N HIS A 715 46.50 3.21 43.30
CA HIS A 715 45.50 2.98 44.37
C HIS A 715 46.07 2.29 45.63
N GLN A 716 47.40 2.21 45.78
CA GLN A 716 48.11 1.60 46.93
C GLN A 716 47.73 0.15 47.25
N TRP A 717 47.31 -0.63 46.24
CA TRP A 717 47.00 -2.06 46.42
C TRP A 717 48.24 -2.96 46.40
N LEU A 718 49.37 -2.45 45.91
CA LEU A 718 50.69 -3.09 46.00
C LEU A 718 51.63 -2.25 46.86
N SER A 719 52.59 -2.93 47.52
CA SER A 719 53.64 -2.25 48.30
C SER A 719 54.56 -1.43 47.40
N GLU A 720 55.15 -0.36 47.94
CA GLU A 720 56.04 0.53 47.18
C GLU A 720 57.23 -0.22 46.55
N ASP A 721 57.78 -1.21 47.24
CA ASP A 721 58.87 -2.06 46.72
C ASP A 721 58.40 -2.91 45.53
N SER A 722 57.17 -3.41 45.57
CA SER A 722 56.59 -4.17 44.45
C SER A 722 56.36 -3.27 43.24
N CYS A 723 55.86 -2.05 43.45
CA CYS A 723 55.64 -1.08 42.39
C CYS A 723 56.96 -0.65 41.71
N ARG A 724 58.05 -0.52 42.47
CA ARG A 724 59.39 -0.20 41.95
C ARG A 724 59.97 -1.30 41.07
N VAL A 725 59.70 -2.57 41.39
CA VAL A 725 60.18 -3.72 40.59
C VAL A 725 59.39 -3.87 39.29
N PHE A 726 58.08 -3.64 39.30
CA PHE A 726 57.23 -3.86 38.12
C PHE A 726 57.18 -2.67 37.15
N LEU A 727 57.44 -1.43 37.60
CA LEU A 727 57.39 -0.21 36.77
C LEU A 727 58.60 0.73 37.02
N PRO A 728 59.81 0.40 36.52
CA PRO A 728 61.03 1.17 36.81
C PRO A 728 61.10 2.57 36.18
N LYS A 729 60.13 2.96 35.33
CA LYS A 729 60.15 4.22 34.56
C LYS A 729 59.42 5.40 35.23
N LEU A 730 58.78 5.21 36.37
CA LEU A 730 57.92 6.23 37.02
C LEU A 730 58.57 6.96 38.21
N VAL A 731 59.88 6.77 38.47
CA VAL A 731 60.57 7.42 39.60
C VAL A 731 61.63 8.41 39.09
N PRO A 732 61.52 9.72 39.36
CA PRO A 732 62.62 10.66 39.13
C PRO A 732 63.76 10.34 40.09
N SER A 733 64.97 10.20 39.56
CA SER A 733 66.20 10.08 40.34
C SER A 733 66.57 11.45 40.92
N GLU A 734 66.13 11.76 42.14
CA GLU A 734 66.71 12.84 42.94
C GLU A 734 67.60 12.25 44.05
N LEU A 735 68.89 12.55 43.96
CA LEU A 735 69.92 12.29 44.96
C LEU A 735 69.88 13.39 46.04
N PRO A 736 69.80 13.08 47.35
CA PRO A 736 70.04 14.08 48.38
C PRO A 736 71.53 14.18 48.72
N GLY A 737 72.09 15.33 48.32
CA GLY A 737 73.03 16.19 49.07
C GLY A 737 74.03 15.60 50.07
N ALA A 738 75.31 15.80 49.76
CA ALA A 738 76.42 15.79 50.72
C ALA A 738 76.27 16.89 51.79
N PRO A 739 76.72 16.67 53.03
CA PRO A 739 76.59 17.65 54.11
C PRO A 739 77.69 18.73 54.05
N VAL A 740 77.27 19.98 54.28
CA VAL A 740 78.10 21.16 54.53
C VAL A 740 78.58 21.13 56.00
N VAL A 741 79.88 21.36 56.20
CA VAL A 741 80.55 21.43 57.52
C VAL A 741 80.83 22.88 57.89
N VAL A 742 80.34 23.36 59.05
CA VAL A 742 80.91 24.47 59.86
C VAL A 742 80.41 24.34 61.33
N PRO A 743 81.03 24.99 62.35
CA PRO A 743 81.66 24.27 63.48
C PRO A 743 81.03 24.60 64.85
N ALA A 744 81.35 23.81 65.87
CA ALA A 744 81.15 24.19 67.28
C ALA A 744 82.49 24.09 68.05
N ALA A 745 82.79 25.16 68.77
CA ALA A 745 84.05 25.48 69.45
C ALA A 745 84.14 24.84 70.88
N PRO A 746 85.29 24.94 71.58
CA PRO A 746 85.89 23.85 72.36
C PRO A 746 85.85 24.02 73.90
N ALA A 747 86.28 22.97 74.62
CA ALA A 747 87.24 22.98 75.77
C ALA A 747 87.17 21.64 76.54
N PRO A 748 88.15 21.25 77.39
CA PRO A 748 89.59 21.50 77.41
C PRO A 748 90.45 20.20 77.59
N VAL A 749 91.77 20.36 77.41
CA VAL A 749 92.91 19.40 77.62
C VAL A 749 93.28 19.36 79.12
N PRO A 750 93.72 18.24 79.77
CA PRO A 750 95.11 17.70 79.73
C PRO A 750 95.22 16.16 80.01
N ALA A 751 96.34 15.42 79.99
CA ALA A 751 97.76 15.58 79.66
C ALA A 751 98.36 14.15 79.52
N LYS A 752 99.21 13.92 78.51
CA LYS A 752 100.64 13.53 78.60
C LYS A 752 101.16 13.12 77.23
#